data_AF-A0A0R3U9V8-F1
#
_entry.id   AF-A0A0R3U9V8-F1
#
_cell.length_a   1.000
_cell.length_b   1.000
_cell.length_c   1.000
_cell.angle_alpha   90.00
_cell.angle_beta   90.00
_cell.angle_gamma   90.00
#
_symmetry.space_group_name_H-M   'P 1'
#
loop_
_entity.id
_entity.type
_entity.pdbx_description
1 polymer ?
#
loop_
_entity_poly.entity_id
_entity_poly.type
_entity_poly.pdbx_seq_one_letter_code
_entity_poly.pdbx_strand_id
1 'polypeptide(L)'
;MQKFHMAYPARKRHLKRKVDKVTPSLLLHQVNLVPKIRLLPSQSKLLSKYQSFLSLNFLESIEHELVNDGSEYHELNTILAKVYSQNESFAAYTDACLQTAELRQMLRTLDSRRKSSRMEKNLDKGTVVISDAVFELLCRHFAARNDWLSLEKTLNWLQEDGIAPTFNICLASLECIGGLLHLSVKGRAPPKALNNFLSAEERLLHSFLENKVIEVVSLAEKHVSRRLSVLCRLPSPSLPPPSLPAAKQGINVYSGLLRYPRRKYSLQKILTALLFATPDKQADISFHPATSQLSSSPTSAVAMRVSRALDRAVLSPNNLFSDVFQSSAAMMEAFREQLQLETFGQVPIPPALPCFEQMLPEASKSPPSGKLSDRLTQQRQSLLKEQNNSWRRQLTAAFEGTLQRLKIAHTQGRVTAYPFLKILPKKSYVDMMIQAVDTIVTNSELQHVSRSLFLQRLGERVEAACLVWRKQNAGIIDELAKVYENYAAMFTNSTRSTEHFREMWLRSLQMNAESGVSLDPEWPQWNTHLRLLVGQELYRILYDHLTFDLNGGKVDREPKTKLHQEAPVLFEVMSEQPGDARYEIRVHPTLLRWYRAAGHPPLVFDATELPMLCPPIPWIDTKRAGYLLASSDATRFIRKTSYFPGADTAANDDLDFDANSVPMVFDSLNALASCAWKVNVPLLDAMLRVAREGGDKDLSIPEIKSLVPIPRRKFDSSLSREERIKAYKQFRSVRKAHDETRSLWATEMYRLSIANQYRDKVFWFPHSMDFRGRVYPCPPHFHHMGEFLIP
;
A
#
# COMPACT_ATOMS: atom_id res chain seq x y z
N MET A 1 1.24 6.72 32.60
CA MET A 1 2.43 5.90 32.93
C MET A 1 2.09 4.94 34.08
N GLN A 2 1.87 3.67 33.77
CA GLN A 2 2.02 2.50 34.67
C GLN A 2 2.09 1.29 33.72
N LYS A 3 3.19 0.54 33.76
CA LYS A 3 3.41 -0.63 32.92
C LYS A 3 2.48 -1.75 33.41
N PHE A 4 1.34 -1.94 32.75
CA PHE A 4 0.56 -3.18 32.86
C PHE A 4 0.79 -4.02 31.61
N HIS A 5 1.68 -5.01 31.74
CA HIS A 5 1.66 -6.19 30.87
C HIS A 5 0.38 -6.97 31.19
N MET A 6 -0.63 -6.92 30.31
CA MET A 6 -1.74 -7.86 30.38
C MET A 6 -1.49 -9.03 29.44
N ALA A 7 -1.12 -10.14 30.05
CA ALA A 7 -1.20 -11.47 29.46
C ALA A 7 -2.68 -11.89 29.37
N TYR A 8 -3.12 -12.33 28.20
CA TYR A 8 -4.40 -13.02 28.02
C TYR A 8 -4.33 -14.43 28.62
N PRO A 9 -5.28 -14.87 29.47
CA PRO A 9 -5.38 -16.27 29.83
C PRO A 9 -6.26 -16.99 28.80
N ALA A 10 -5.68 -17.39 27.67
CA ALA A 10 -6.31 -18.40 26.82
C ALA A 10 -6.09 -19.78 27.46
N ARG A 11 -7.07 -20.27 28.22
CA ARG A 11 -7.11 -21.68 28.65
C ARG A 11 -7.36 -22.59 27.44
N LYS A 12 -6.32 -22.86 26.66
CA LYS A 12 -6.20 -24.13 25.92
C LYS A 12 -5.28 -25.03 26.73
N ARG A 13 -5.81 -26.17 27.19
CA ARG A 13 -4.99 -27.26 27.72
C ARG A 13 -4.15 -27.81 26.58
N HIS A 14 -2.99 -27.20 26.33
CA HIS A 14 -1.94 -27.82 25.54
C HIS A 14 -1.10 -28.66 26.49
N LEU A 15 -1.08 -29.98 26.25
CA LEU A 15 0.00 -30.82 26.71
C LEU A 15 1.31 -30.13 26.31
N LYS A 16 2.13 -29.74 27.28
CA LYS A 16 3.51 -29.31 27.03
C LYS A 16 4.27 -30.52 26.48
N ARG A 17 4.28 -30.71 25.17
CA ARG A 17 5.40 -31.41 24.52
C ARG A 17 6.65 -30.62 24.89
N LYS A 18 7.66 -31.29 25.46
CA LYS A 18 9.01 -30.72 25.58
C LYS A 18 9.39 -30.27 24.16
N VAL A 19 9.55 -28.97 23.96
CA VAL A 19 10.01 -28.42 22.68
C VAL A 19 11.45 -28.87 22.54
N ASP A 20 11.70 -29.76 21.59
CA ASP A 20 13.06 -30.11 21.20
C ASP A 20 13.79 -28.83 20.81
N LYS A 21 15.03 -28.68 21.27
CA LYS A 21 15.84 -27.50 21.00
C LYS A 21 15.97 -27.37 19.47
N VAL A 22 15.55 -26.25 18.88
CA VAL A 22 15.67 -25.99 17.45
C VAL A 22 17.15 -26.00 17.06
N THR A 23 17.60 -27.04 16.35
CA THR A 23 18.97 -27.15 15.86
C THR A 23 19.06 -26.80 14.36
N PRO A 24 20.23 -26.33 13.87
CA PRO A 24 20.42 -26.08 12.45
C PRO A 24 20.26 -27.34 11.59
N SER A 25 20.67 -28.50 12.11
CA SER A 25 20.55 -29.80 11.45
C SER A 25 19.09 -30.23 11.26
N LEU A 26 18.25 -30.04 12.28
CA LEU A 26 16.81 -30.29 12.19
C LEU A 26 16.15 -29.39 11.13
N LEU A 27 16.45 -28.09 11.16
CA LEU A 27 15.89 -27.13 10.19
C LEU A 27 16.36 -27.43 8.76
N LEU A 28 17.64 -27.76 8.56
CA LEU A 28 18.16 -28.10 7.23
C LEU A 28 17.52 -29.39 6.70
N HIS A 29 17.35 -30.39 7.55
CA HIS A 29 16.64 -31.63 7.22
C HIS A 29 15.17 -31.35 6.83
N GLN A 30 14.44 -30.58 7.65
CA GLN A 30 13.08 -30.19 7.34
C GLN A 30 13.00 -29.42 6.02
N VAL A 31 13.85 -28.41 5.79
CA VAL A 31 13.90 -27.63 4.55
C VAL A 31 14.11 -28.50 3.31
N ASN A 32 14.93 -29.56 3.42
CA ASN A 32 15.17 -30.49 2.32
C ASN A 32 13.99 -31.43 2.05
N LEU A 33 13.17 -31.73 3.06
CA LEU A 33 12.04 -32.66 2.95
C LEU A 33 10.68 -31.99 2.69
N VAL A 34 10.50 -30.71 3.03
CA VAL A 34 9.19 -30.04 2.92
C VAL A 34 8.74 -29.97 1.46
N PRO A 35 7.60 -30.58 1.10
CA PRO A 35 7.02 -30.37 -0.22
C PRO A 35 6.63 -28.89 -0.37
N LYS A 36 7.10 -28.23 -1.45
CA LYS A 36 6.81 -26.80 -1.71
C LYS A 36 5.32 -26.47 -1.66
N ILE A 37 4.44 -27.42 -2.01
CA ILE A 37 2.97 -27.26 -2.00
C ILE A 37 2.40 -27.03 -0.58
N ARG A 38 3.16 -27.35 0.48
CA ARG A 38 2.78 -27.12 1.88
C ARG A 38 3.24 -25.75 2.41
N LEU A 39 3.93 -24.96 1.59
CA LEU A 39 4.42 -23.63 1.92
C LEU A 39 3.60 -22.57 1.21
N LEU A 40 3.45 -21.40 1.84
CA LEU A 40 2.99 -20.21 1.14
C LEU A 40 4.02 -19.80 0.06
N PRO A 41 3.63 -19.25 -1.10
CA PRO A 41 4.58 -18.88 -2.17
C PRO A 41 5.76 -17.98 -1.72
N SER A 42 5.56 -17.09 -0.75
CA SER A 42 6.52 -16.21 -0.09
C SER A 42 7.53 -16.98 0.74
N GLN A 43 7.06 -18.00 1.46
CA GLN A 43 7.92 -18.94 2.18
C GLN A 43 8.72 -19.80 1.19
N SER A 44 8.08 -20.26 0.11
CA SER A 44 8.72 -21.03 -0.97
C SER A 44 9.85 -20.23 -1.64
N LYS A 45 9.65 -18.92 -1.87
CA LYS A 45 10.68 -17.99 -2.39
C LYS A 45 11.90 -17.86 -1.47
N LEU A 46 11.71 -17.96 -0.16
CA LEU A 46 12.79 -17.89 0.81
C LEU A 46 13.49 -19.22 1.03
N LEU A 47 12.84 -20.35 0.75
CA LEU A 47 13.30 -21.68 1.11
C LEU A 47 14.73 -21.95 0.63
N SER A 48 15.02 -21.66 -0.65
CA SER A 48 16.36 -21.87 -1.22
C SER A 48 17.43 -20.94 -0.62
N LYS A 49 17.06 -19.70 -0.28
CA LYS A 49 17.96 -18.72 0.33
C LYS A 49 18.27 -19.13 1.77
N TYR A 50 17.26 -19.56 2.51
CA TYR A 50 17.39 -20.05 3.87
C TYR A 50 18.20 -21.36 3.93
N GLN A 51 17.96 -22.28 3.00
CA GLN A 51 18.77 -23.49 2.82
C GLN A 51 20.26 -23.14 2.61
N SER A 52 20.54 -22.24 1.66
CA SER A 52 21.91 -21.80 1.36
C SER A 52 22.58 -21.17 2.58
N PHE A 53 21.84 -20.33 3.31
CA PHE A 53 22.32 -19.71 4.54
C PHE A 53 22.67 -20.75 5.62
N LEU A 54 21.78 -21.73 5.85
CA LEU A 54 22.00 -22.79 6.84
C LEU A 54 23.22 -23.64 6.47
N SER A 55 23.32 -24.06 5.21
CA SER A 55 24.46 -24.82 4.73
C SER A 55 25.76 -24.03 4.88
N LEU A 56 25.81 -22.76 4.49
CA LEU A 56 27.06 -21.98 4.50
C LEU A 56 27.57 -21.69 5.93
N ASN A 57 26.66 -21.51 6.89
CA ASN A 57 27.03 -21.05 8.24
C ASN A 57 27.05 -22.14 9.32
N PHE A 58 26.45 -23.32 9.09
CA PHE A 58 26.25 -24.34 10.14
C PHE A 58 26.63 -25.78 9.70
N LEU A 59 27.46 -25.94 8.65
CA LEU A 59 27.89 -27.22 8.06
C LEU A 59 28.46 -28.24 9.08
N GLU A 60 29.15 -27.80 10.14
CA GLU A 60 29.81 -28.69 11.13
C GLU A 60 28.84 -29.33 12.14
N SER A 61 27.56 -28.93 12.18
CA SER A 61 26.58 -29.41 13.17
C SER A 61 25.73 -30.61 12.71
N ILE A 62 26.16 -31.30 11.64
CA ILE A 62 25.37 -32.30 10.90
C ILE A 62 25.58 -33.75 11.39
N GLU A 63 26.53 -34.02 12.29
CA GLU A 63 26.94 -35.39 12.67
C GLU A 63 26.03 -36.17 13.65
N HIS A 64 24.76 -35.78 13.87
CA HIS A 64 23.86 -36.55 14.73
C HIS A 64 22.66 -37.15 13.99
N GLU A 65 22.52 -38.48 14.13
CA GLU A 65 21.38 -39.29 13.66
C GLU A 65 20.04 -38.70 14.15
N LEU A 66 19.13 -38.46 13.19
CA LEU A 66 17.78 -37.98 13.47
C LEU A 66 16.79 -39.14 13.35
N VAL A 67 16.17 -39.47 14.50
CA VAL A 67 14.98 -40.31 14.58
C VAL A 67 13.81 -39.56 13.95
N ASN A 68 13.21 -40.20 12.96
CA ASN A 68 12.01 -39.75 12.28
C ASN A 68 10.81 -39.97 13.20
N ASP A 69 10.09 -38.90 13.53
CA ASP A 69 8.67 -39.00 13.81
C ASP A 69 7.99 -37.93 12.98
N GLY A 70 6.88 -38.27 12.31
CA GLY A 70 6.21 -37.50 11.27
C GLY A 70 5.62 -36.17 11.75
N SER A 71 6.48 -35.29 12.25
CA SER A 71 6.13 -34.00 12.82
C SER A 71 5.69 -33.05 11.73
N GLU A 72 4.52 -32.46 11.95
CA GLU A 72 4.01 -31.34 11.16
C GLU A 72 5.11 -30.28 11.02
N TYR A 73 5.37 -29.81 9.79
CA TYR A 73 6.31 -28.72 9.47
C TYR A 73 5.93 -27.35 10.08
N HIS A 74 5.09 -27.35 11.12
CA HIS A 74 4.54 -26.18 11.78
C HIS A 74 5.61 -25.25 12.34
N GLU A 75 6.68 -25.82 12.92
CA GLU A 75 7.78 -25.04 13.47
C GLU A 75 8.58 -24.32 12.38
N LEU A 76 8.98 -25.04 11.31
CA LEU A 76 9.61 -24.44 10.15
C LEU A 76 8.72 -23.38 9.51
N ASN A 77 7.42 -23.65 9.32
CA ASN A 77 6.46 -22.69 8.77
C ASN A 77 6.40 -21.42 9.62
N THR A 78 6.40 -21.56 10.94
CA THR A 78 6.40 -20.43 11.88
C THR A 78 7.70 -19.63 11.79
N ILE A 79 8.85 -20.31 11.70
CA ILE A 79 10.16 -19.66 11.55
C ILE A 79 10.25 -18.92 10.21
N LEU A 80 9.90 -19.57 9.09
CA LEU A 80 9.92 -18.95 7.77
C LEU A 80 8.97 -17.74 7.67
N ALA A 81 7.78 -17.81 8.29
CA ALA A 81 6.86 -16.67 8.38
C ALA A 81 7.48 -15.50 9.16
N LYS A 82 8.15 -15.76 10.30
CA LYS A 82 8.88 -14.74 11.06
C LYS A 82 10.03 -14.14 10.25
N VAL A 83 10.83 -14.97 9.59
CA VAL A 83 11.95 -14.54 8.74
C VAL A 83 11.42 -13.63 7.63
N TYR A 84 10.38 -14.04 6.90
CA TYR A 84 9.76 -13.22 5.87
C TYR A 84 9.30 -11.86 6.42
N SER A 85 8.46 -11.87 7.46
CA SER A 85 7.90 -10.64 8.05
C SER A 85 8.98 -9.69 8.58
N GLN A 86 10.03 -10.22 9.21
CA GLN A 86 11.14 -9.41 9.73
C GLN A 86 12.04 -8.85 8.63
N ASN A 87 12.27 -9.61 7.55
CA ASN A 87 13.03 -9.12 6.40
C ASN A 87 12.28 -8.00 5.67
N GLU A 88 10.97 -8.15 5.44
CA GLU A 88 10.12 -7.09 4.85
C GLU A 88 10.13 -5.83 5.72
N SER A 89 9.95 -6.00 7.04
CA SER A 89 10.03 -4.88 8.00
C SER A 89 11.39 -4.18 7.94
N PHE A 90 12.47 -4.96 7.78
CA PHE A 90 13.82 -4.44 7.78
C PHE A 90 14.19 -3.77 6.45
N ALA A 91 13.65 -4.25 5.32
CA ALA A 91 13.75 -3.61 4.03
C ALA A 91 13.07 -2.23 4.06
N ALA A 92 11.83 -2.15 4.55
CA ALA A 92 11.12 -0.88 4.72
C ALA A 92 11.83 0.08 5.71
N TYR A 93 12.38 -0.45 6.80
CA TYR A 93 13.21 0.34 7.72
C TYR A 93 14.49 0.87 7.06
N THR A 94 15.16 0.02 6.26
CA THR A 94 16.34 0.40 5.49
C THR A 94 16.00 1.52 4.53
N ASP A 95 14.94 1.36 3.73
CA ASP A 95 14.43 2.37 2.81
C ASP A 95 14.15 3.70 3.51
N ALA A 96 13.48 3.69 4.67
CA ALA A 96 13.23 4.89 5.46
C ALA A 96 14.54 5.56 5.93
N CYS A 97 15.51 4.79 6.45
CA CYS A 97 16.80 5.34 6.88
C CYS A 97 17.60 5.97 5.73
N LEU A 98 17.56 5.36 4.54
CA LEU A 98 18.23 5.86 3.34
C LEU A 98 17.63 7.20 2.87
N GLN A 99 16.35 7.43 3.13
CA GLN A 99 15.68 8.70 2.83
C GLN A 99 15.99 9.79 3.85
N THR A 100 16.15 9.42 5.12
CA THR A 100 16.25 10.40 6.21
C THR A 100 17.68 10.66 6.70
N ALA A 101 18.68 10.38 5.88
CA ALA A 101 20.10 10.55 6.20
C ALA A 101 20.59 9.74 7.42
N GLU A 102 19.93 8.61 7.74
CA GLU A 102 20.29 7.73 8.86
C GLU A 102 21.12 6.50 8.41
N LEU A 103 21.82 6.61 7.27
CA LEU A 103 22.58 5.53 6.64
C LEU A 103 23.58 4.87 7.61
N ARG A 104 24.31 5.66 8.41
CA ARG A 104 25.31 5.12 9.34
C ARG A 104 24.68 4.22 10.40
N GLN A 105 23.55 4.64 10.96
CA GLN A 105 22.85 3.87 11.98
C GLN A 105 22.26 2.60 11.39
N MET A 106 21.68 2.68 10.18
CA MET A 106 21.18 1.53 9.45
C MET A 106 22.29 0.51 9.16
N LEU A 107 23.46 0.93 8.66
CA LEU A 107 24.59 0.02 8.38
C LEU A 107 25.09 -0.69 9.65
N ARG A 108 25.14 0.01 10.80
CA ARG A 108 25.48 -0.61 12.09
C ARG A 108 24.45 -1.66 12.51
N THR A 109 23.16 -1.36 12.34
CA THR A 109 22.08 -2.30 12.65
C THR A 109 22.12 -3.51 11.71
N LEU A 110 22.39 -3.33 10.42
CA LEU A 110 22.55 -4.42 9.46
C LEU A 110 23.74 -5.33 9.83
N ASP A 111 24.92 -4.76 10.08
CA ASP A 111 26.11 -5.53 10.48
C ASP A 111 25.87 -6.32 11.78
N SER A 112 25.25 -5.68 12.78
CA SER A 112 24.85 -6.34 14.02
C SER A 112 23.87 -7.49 13.79
N ARG A 113 22.84 -7.30 12.94
CA ARG A 113 21.88 -8.34 12.59
C ARG A 113 22.52 -9.50 11.85
N ARG A 114 23.37 -9.23 10.85
CA ARG A 114 24.12 -10.26 10.10
C ARG A 114 24.95 -11.13 11.05
N LYS A 115 25.75 -10.51 11.92
CA LYS A 115 26.54 -11.22 12.94
C LYS A 115 25.66 -12.03 13.89
N SER A 116 24.57 -11.45 14.37
CA SER A 116 23.65 -12.14 15.28
C SER A 116 22.93 -13.34 14.64
N SER A 117 22.71 -13.30 13.31
CA SER A 117 22.00 -14.34 12.57
C SER A 117 22.80 -15.65 12.46
N ARG A 118 24.13 -15.57 12.58
CA ARG A 118 25.05 -16.72 12.54
C ARG A 118 25.17 -17.45 13.89
N MET A 119 24.34 -17.09 14.86
CA MET A 119 24.30 -17.74 16.18
C MET A 119 23.09 -18.69 16.24
N GLU A 120 23.32 -19.95 16.61
CA GLU A 120 22.27 -21.00 16.70
C GLU A 120 21.05 -20.56 17.53
N LYS A 121 21.30 -19.93 18.68
CA LYS A 121 20.26 -19.41 19.61
C LYS A 121 19.33 -18.32 19.06
N ASN A 122 19.56 -17.88 17.81
CA ASN A 122 18.78 -16.83 17.16
C ASN A 122 18.03 -17.35 15.92
N LEU A 123 18.16 -18.64 15.56
CA LEU A 123 17.49 -19.21 14.39
C LEU A 123 15.96 -19.19 14.52
N ASP A 124 15.44 -19.41 15.74
CA ASP A 124 14.02 -19.38 16.09
C ASP A 124 13.42 -17.95 16.16
N LYS A 125 14.28 -16.93 16.30
CA LYS A 125 13.88 -15.51 16.39
C LYS A 125 13.49 -14.92 15.05
N GLY A 126 13.90 -15.53 13.93
CA GLY A 126 13.63 -15.04 12.58
C GLY A 126 14.43 -13.81 12.16
N THR A 127 15.49 -13.45 12.90
CA THR A 127 16.31 -12.24 12.64
C THR A 127 17.28 -12.37 11.48
N VAL A 128 17.29 -13.53 10.83
CA VAL A 128 18.15 -13.88 9.69
C VAL A 128 17.92 -12.90 8.54
N VAL A 129 18.98 -12.27 8.03
CA VAL A 129 18.91 -11.33 6.90
C VAL A 129 19.24 -12.08 5.61
N ILE A 130 18.20 -12.46 4.86
CA ILE A 130 18.32 -13.21 3.59
C ILE A 130 17.55 -12.55 2.45
N SER A 131 16.82 -11.47 2.71
CA SER A 131 16.16 -10.70 1.67
C SER A 131 17.16 -9.88 0.87
N ASP A 132 17.08 -10.04 -0.44
CA ASP A 132 17.76 -9.26 -1.47
C ASP A 132 17.31 -7.79 -1.48
N ALA A 133 16.08 -7.49 -1.03
CA ALA A 133 15.55 -6.12 -1.05
C ALA A 133 16.43 -5.14 -0.24
N VAL A 134 16.99 -5.58 0.90
CA VAL A 134 17.88 -4.75 1.73
C VAL A 134 19.14 -4.38 0.96
N PHE A 135 19.79 -5.37 0.36
CA PHE A 135 21.04 -5.16 -0.39
C PHE A 135 20.80 -4.40 -1.69
N GLU A 136 19.69 -4.66 -2.38
CA GLU A 136 19.30 -3.91 -3.57
C GLU A 136 19.10 -2.43 -3.27
N LEU A 137 18.40 -2.09 -2.19
CA LEU A 137 18.23 -0.70 -1.74
C LEU A 137 19.56 0.00 -1.49
N LEU A 138 20.52 -0.72 -0.89
CA LEU A 138 21.87 -0.19 -0.65
C LEU A 138 22.65 0.01 -1.93
N CYS A 139 22.69 -1.00 -2.81
CA CYS A 139 23.36 -0.89 -4.10
C CYS A 139 22.77 0.26 -4.92
N ARG A 140 21.45 0.41 -5.00
CA ARG A 140 20.81 1.56 -5.67
C ARG A 140 21.14 2.90 -5.01
N HIS A 141 21.24 2.95 -3.68
CA HIS A 141 21.60 4.16 -2.96
C HIS A 141 23.04 4.61 -3.23
N PHE A 142 23.98 3.67 -3.29
CA PHE A 142 25.39 3.92 -3.58
C PHE A 142 25.62 4.21 -5.07
N ALA A 143 24.94 3.48 -5.97
CA ALA A 143 24.98 3.71 -7.41
C ALA A 143 24.54 5.14 -7.77
N ALA A 144 23.48 5.65 -7.14
CA ALA A 144 23.02 7.02 -7.35
C ALA A 144 24.04 8.09 -6.92
N ARG A 145 25.02 7.74 -6.09
CA ARG A 145 26.11 8.62 -5.62
C ARG A 145 27.45 8.31 -6.28
N ASN A 146 27.49 7.36 -7.22
CA ASN A 146 28.71 6.84 -7.83
C ASN A 146 29.72 6.33 -6.77
N ASP A 147 29.25 5.77 -5.65
CA ASP A 147 30.09 5.25 -4.56
C ASP A 147 30.36 3.76 -4.74
N TRP A 148 31.32 3.44 -5.64
CA TRP A 148 31.66 2.06 -5.96
C TRP A 148 32.18 1.27 -4.77
N LEU A 149 33.01 1.86 -3.90
CA LEU A 149 33.63 1.15 -2.77
C LEU A 149 32.58 0.63 -1.77
N SER A 150 31.57 1.45 -1.44
CA SER A 150 30.48 1.01 -0.57
C SER A 150 29.58 -0.02 -1.25
N LEU A 151 29.38 0.10 -2.56
CA LEU A 151 28.61 -0.87 -3.35
C LEU A 151 29.34 -2.23 -3.41
N GLU A 152 30.63 -2.24 -3.71
CA GLU A 152 31.47 -3.44 -3.76
C GLU A 152 31.52 -4.12 -2.39
N LYS A 153 31.63 -3.36 -1.30
CA LYS A 153 31.49 -3.91 0.05
C LYS A 153 30.14 -4.59 0.27
N THR A 154 29.06 -4.05 -0.30
CA THR A 154 27.72 -4.64 -0.24
C THR A 154 27.64 -5.93 -1.06
N LEU A 155 28.30 -6.00 -2.22
CA LEU A 155 28.43 -7.22 -3.01
C LEU A 155 29.22 -8.31 -2.27
N ASN A 156 30.30 -7.93 -1.59
CA ASN A 156 31.07 -8.86 -0.75
C ASN A 156 30.20 -9.42 0.38
N TRP A 157 29.37 -8.59 1.02
CA TRP A 157 28.42 -9.05 2.03
C TRP A 157 27.39 -10.04 1.49
N LEU A 158 26.87 -9.83 0.28
CA LEU A 158 25.98 -10.80 -0.39
C LEU A 158 26.69 -12.15 -0.58
N GLN A 159 27.94 -12.12 -1.05
CA GLN A 159 28.74 -13.31 -1.24
C GLN A 159 29.03 -14.05 0.09
N GLU A 160 29.42 -13.32 1.13
CA GLU A 160 29.64 -13.86 2.48
C GLU A 160 28.38 -14.51 3.06
N ASP A 161 27.20 -13.95 2.77
CA ASP A 161 25.92 -14.44 3.28
C ASP A 161 25.29 -15.53 2.38
N GLY A 162 25.94 -15.89 1.27
CA GLY A 162 25.43 -16.89 0.33
C GLY A 162 24.21 -16.42 -0.46
N ILE A 163 24.01 -15.11 -0.60
CA ILE A 163 22.88 -14.51 -1.30
C ILE A 163 23.26 -14.21 -2.75
N ALA A 164 22.45 -14.70 -3.67
CA ALA A 164 22.54 -14.44 -5.09
C ALA A 164 22.33 -12.95 -5.43
N PRO A 165 23.18 -12.32 -6.25
CA PRO A 165 22.88 -11.00 -6.79
C PRO A 165 21.68 -11.10 -7.74
N THR A 166 20.74 -10.16 -7.62
CA THR A 166 19.57 -10.05 -8.50
C THR A 166 19.89 -9.21 -9.74
N PHE A 167 19.00 -9.26 -10.73
CA PHE A 167 19.08 -8.38 -11.91
C PHE A 167 19.22 -6.90 -11.53
N ASN A 168 18.43 -6.42 -10.58
CA ASN A 168 18.49 -5.03 -10.10
C ASN A 168 19.82 -4.70 -9.42
N ILE A 169 20.43 -5.65 -8.67
CA ILE A 169 21.74 -5.46 -8.05
C ILE A 169 22.84 -5.35 -9.11
N CYS A 170 22.81 -6.22 -10.13
CA CYS A 170 23.72 -6.15 -11.27
C CYS A 170 23.59 -4.81 -12.01
N LEU A 171 22.35 -4.37 -12.31
CA LEU A 171 22.12 -3.10 -12.99
C LEU A 171 22.50 -1.89 -12.14
N ALA A 172 22.28 -1.90 -10.83
CA ALA A 172 22.77 -0.84 -9.93
C ALA A 172 24.30 -0.77 -9.93
N SER A 173 24.97 -1.91 -10.01
CA SER A 173 26.44 -1.98 -10.11
C SER A 173 26.93 -1.35 -11.42
N LEU A 174 26.30 -1.68 -12.55
CA LEU A 174 26.59 -1.08 -13.85
C LEU A 174 26.27 0.43 -13.89
N GLU A 175 25.15 0.85 -13.27
CA GLU A 175 24.79 2.26 -13.13
C GLU A 175 25.87 3.04 -12.38
N CYS A 176 26.43 2.47 -11.30
CA CYS A 176 27.50 3.08 -10.52
C CYS A 176 28.77 3.27 -11.36
N ILE A 177 29.19 2.22 -12.07
CA ILE A 177 30.40 2.23 -12.92
C ILE A 177 30.21 3.22 -14.08
N GLY A 178 29.08 3.16 -14.78
CA GLY A 178 28.75 4.10 -15.86
C GLY A 178 28.68 5.55 -15.38
N GLY A 179 28.22 5.78 -14.15
CA GLY A 179 28.27 7.09 -13.51
C GLY A 179 29.69 7.62 -13.30
N LEU A 180 30.64 6.76 -12.93
CA LEU A 180 32.07 7.09 -12.82
C LEU A 180 32.70 7.36 -14.19
N LEU A 181 32.38 6.55 -15.20
CA LEU A 181 32.81 6.77 -16.60
C LEU A 181 32.34 8.14 -17.11
N HIS A 182 31.07 8.50 -16.88
CA HIS A 182 30.54 9.81 -17.23
C HIS A 182 31.26 10.98 -16.55
N LEU A 183 31.65 10.83 -15.27
CA LEU A 183 32.43 11.86 -14.59
C LEU A 183 33.81 12.02 -15.23
N SER A 184 34.47 10.90 -15.52
CA SER A 184 35.79 10.88 -16.14
C SER A 184 35.79 11.51 -17.54
N VAL A 185 34.83 11.14 -18.38
CA VAL A 185 34.69 11.71 -19.75
C VAL A 185 34.44 13.22 -19.70
N LYS A 186 33.75 13.72 -18.66
CA LYS A 186 33.50 15.16 -18.47
C LYS A 186 34.66 15.90 -17.79
N GLY A 187 35.83 15.27 -17.64
CA GLY A 187 37.00 15.85 -16.98
C GLY A 187 36.80 16.13 -15.48
N ARG A 188 35.81 15.49 -14.84
CA ARG A 188 35.56 15.63 -13.39
C ARG A 188 36.32 14.56 -12.63
N ALA A 189 36.96 14.95 -11.52
CA ALA A 189 37.67 14.01 -10.67
C ALA A 189 36.71 12.97 -10.06
N PRO A 190 37.15 11.70 -9.90
CA PRO A 190 36.38 10.69 -9.18
C PRO A 190 36.21 11.06 -7.69
N PRO A 191 35.28 10.41 -6.97
CA PRO A 191 35.13 10.62 -5.53
C PRO A 191 36.46 10.46 -4.78
N LYS A 192 36.77 11.35 -3.83
CA LYS A 192 38.05 11.36 -3.09
C LYS A 192 38.43 10.01 -2.48
N ALA A 193 37.45 9.27 -1.96
CA ALA A 193 37.69 7.95 -1.38
C ALA A 193 38.19 6.94 -2.42
N LEU A 194 37.62 6.96 -3.63
CA LEU A 194 38.08 6.14 -4.74
C LEU A 194 39.46 6.62 -5.20
N ASN A 195 39.66 7.92 -5.36
CA ASN A 195 40.95 8.47 -5.76
C ASN A 195 42.10 8.13 -4.80
N ASN A 196 41.81 8.04 -3.49
CA ASN A 196 42.79 7.66 -2.47
C ASN A 196 42.99 6.14 -2.38
N PHE A 197 41.99 5.36 -2.78
CA PHE A 197 42.10 3.91 -2.89
C PHE A 197 42.98 3.54 -4.09
N LEU A 198 42.89 4.33 -5.15
CA LEU A 198 43.66 4.08 -6.36
C LEU A 198 45.16 4.39 -6.14
N SER A 199 46.02 3.41 -6.42
CA SER A 199 47.49 3.49 -6.34
C SER A 199 48.09 4.26 -7.53
N ALA A 200 49.36 4.70 -7.40
CA ALA A 200 50.09 5.37 -8.49
C ALA A 200 50.29 4.50 -9.75
N GLU A 201 50.07 3.18 -9.64
CA GLU A 201 50.13 2.20 -10.73
C GLU A 201 48.78 1.99 -11.44
N GLU A 202 47.65 2.47 -10.90
CA GLU A 202 46.34 2.50 -11.57
C GLU A 202 46.23 3.65 -12.60
N ARG A 203 47.23 3.72 -13.49
CA ARG A 203 47.35 4.70 -14.58
C ARG A 203 46.18 4.72 -15.57
N LEU A 204 45.14 3.90 -15.40
CA LEU A 204 44.00 3.79 -16.28
C LEU A 204 42.72 3.53 -15.46
N LEU A 205 42.15 4.57 -14.84
CA LEU A 205 40.79 4.53 -14.24
C LEU A 205 39.80 3.82 -15.17
N HIS A 206 39.91 4.08 -16.47
CA HIS A 206 39.16 3.42 -17.53
C HIS A 206 39.34 1.89 -17.54
N SER A 207 40.57 1.37 -17.48
CA SER A 207 40.84 -0.08 -17.45
C SER A 207 40.34 -0.73 -16.16
N PHE A 208 40.47 -0.05 -15.02
CA PHE A 208 39.88 -0.52 -13.76
C PHE A 208 38.36 -0.67 -13.89
N LEU A 209 37.68 0.37 -14.40
CA LEU A 209 36.22 0.36 -14.56
C LEU A 209 35.77 -0.68 -15.58
N GLU A 210 36.50 -0.87 -16.69
CA GLU A 210 36.25 -1.91 -17.69
C GLU A 210 36.26 -3.31 -17.06
N ASN A 211 37.31 -3.62 -16.30
CA ASN A 211 37.44 -4.90 -15.59
C ASN A 211 36.26 -5.12 -14.62
N LYS A 212 35.80 -4.06 -13.93
CA LYS A 212 34.63 -4.14 -13.05
C LYS A 212 33.32 -4.37 -13.79
N VAL A 213 33.13 -3.81 -14.99
CA VAL A 213 31.97 -4.15 -15.83
C VAL A 213 32.00 -5.63 -16.19
N ILE A 214 33.15 -6.14 -16.66
CA ILE A 214 33.31 -7.55 -17.03
C ILE A 214 33.03 -8.46 -15.83
N GLU A 215 33.51 -8.10 -14.64
CA GLU A 215 33.26 -8.83 -13.40
C GLU A 215 31.75 -8.92 -13.08
N VAL A 216 31.02 -7.79 -13.18
CA VAL A 216 29.57 -7.74 -12.92
C VAL A 216 28.77 -8.54 -13.96
N VAL A 217 29.14 -8.45 -15.25
CA VAL A 217 28.51 -9.24 -16.33
C VAL A 217 28.76 -10.73 -16.11
N SER A 218 30.00 -11.12 -15.82
CA SER A 218 30.36 -12.49 -15.47
C SER A 218 29.61 -12.98 -14.23
N LEU A 219 29.44 -12.13 -13.21
CA LEU A 219 28.68 -12.45 -12.00
C LEU A 219 27.19 -12.73 -12.33
N ALA A 220 26.61 -11.95 -13.25
CA ALA A 220 25.25 -12.14 -13.73
C ALA A 220 25.10 -13.47 -14.51
N GLU A 221 26.07 -13.81 -15.37
CA GLU A 221 26.04 -15.01 -16.22
C GLU A 221 26.37 -16.32 -15.46
N LYS A 222 27.35 -16.32 -14.54
CA LYS A 222 27.87 -17.52 -13.86
C LYS A 222 26.94 -18.13 -12.82
N HIS A 223 25.77 -17.56 -12.57
CA HIS A 223 24.92 -17.92 -11.43
C HIS A 223 24.26 -19.32 -11.50
N VAL A 224 24.57 -20.11 -12.54
CA VAL A 224 24.13 -21.50 -12.70
C VAL A 224 25.17 -22.53 -12.21
N SER A 225 26.47 -22.20 -12.12
CA SER A 225 27.51 -23.24 -11.97
C SER A 225 27.90 -23.62 -10.52
N ARG A 226 27.73 -22.74 -9.51
CA ARG A 226 28.09 -23.06 -8.11
C ARG A 226 27.02 -23.86 -7.35
N ARG A 227 25.79 -23.93 -7.86
CA ARG A 227 24.71 -24.73 -7.25
C ARG A 227 24.96 -26.24 -7.34
N LEU A 228 25.71 -26.70 -8.33
CA LEU A 228 25.98 -28.14 -8.55
C LEU A 228 27.16 -28.67 -7.73
N SER A 229 28.18 -27.85 -7.44
CA SER A 229 29.38 -28.35 -6.73
C SER A 229 29.17 -28.63 -5.24
N VAL A 230 28.13 -28.07 -4.63
CA VAL A 230 27.79 -28.28 -3.20
C VAL A 230 26.75 -29.40 -3.04
N LEU A 231 25.81 -29.55 -3.98
CA LEU A 231 24.81 -30.63 -3.96
C LEU A 231 25.40 -32.01 -4.33
N CYS A 232 26.54 -32.06 -5.04
CA CYS A 232 27.22 -33.31 -5.40
C CYS A 232 28.19 -33.86 -4.34
N ARG A 233 28.23 -33.31 -3.11
CA ARG A 233 29.10 -33.79 -2.01
C ARG A 233 28.35 -34.58 -0.91
N LEU A 234 27.20 -35.17 -1.23
CA LEU A 234 26.57 -36.17 -0.37
C LEU A 234 26.59 -37.54 -1.08
N PRO A 235 27.26 -38.56 -0.52
CA PRO A 235 27.20 -39.91 -1.07
C PRO A 235 25.85 -40.52 -0.69
N SER A 236 24.95 -40.69 -1.65
CA SER A 236 23.84 -41.63 -1.51
C SER A 236 23.56 -42.32 -2.85
N PRO A 237 23.72 -43.66 -2.94
CA PRO A 237 23.40 -44.42 -4.12
C PRO A 237 21.94 -44.88 -4.01
N SER A 238 21.06 -44.31 -4.83
CA SER A 238 19.71 -44.79 -5.23
C SER A 238 18.64 -43.70 -5.15
N LEU A 239 18.55 -42.87 -6.18
CA LEU A 239 17.31 -42.28 -6.69
C LEU A 239 17.67 -41.48 -7.96
N PRO A 240 16.98 -41.67 -9.10
CA PRO A 240 17.21 -40.82 -10.26
C PRO A 240 16.85 -39.37 -9.91
N PRO A 241 17.65 -38.38 -10.35
CA PRO A 241 17.39 -36.98 -10.03
C PRO A 241 16.02 -36.57 -10.60
N PRO A 242 15.19 -35.84 -9.84
CA PRO A 242 13.95 -35.30 -10.36
C PRO A 242 14.28 -34.35 -11.51
N SER A 243 13.62 -34.56 -12.65
CA SER A 243 13.69 -33.68 -13.81
C SER A 243 13.17 -32.28 -13.45
N LEU A 244 14.07 -31.40 -13.02
CA LEU A 244 13.77 -29.98 -12.85
C LEU A 244 13.53 -29.33 -14.22
N PRO A 245 12.43 -28.58 -14.40
CA PRO A 245 12.15 -27.90 -15.66
C PRO A 245 13.14 -26.76 -15.89
N ALA A 246 13.73 -26.76 -17.09
CA ALA A 246 14.37 -25.71 -17.89
C ALA A 246 14.65 -24.29 -17.32
N ALA A 247 15.17 -24.10 -16.10
CA ALA A 247 15.73 -22.82 -15.65
C ALA A 247 17.28 -22.84 -15.75
N LYS A 248 17.78 -22.87 -16.99
CA LYS A 248 19.21 -23.03 -17.35
C LYS A 248 19.88 -21.74 -17.87
N GLN A 249 19.40 -20.55 -17.54
CA GLN A 249 19.99 -19.30 -18.05
C GLN A 249 20.36 -18.36 -16.91
N GLY A 250 21.61 -17.85 -16.94
CA GLY A 250 22.07 -16.77 -16.07
C GLY A 250 21.30 -15.47 -16.33
N ILE A 251 21.58 -14.43 -15.55
CA ILE A 251 20.93 -13.13 -15.68
C ILE A 251 21.46 -12.43 -16.94
N ASN A 252 20.58 -12.17 -17.92
CA ASN A 252 20.93 -11.37 -19.09
C ASN A 252 20.78 -9.87 -18.79
N VAL A 253 21.90 -9.17 -18.61
CA VAL A 253 21.93 -7.72 -18.34
C VAL A 253 21.71 -6.83 -19.57
N TYR A 254 21.59 -7.40 -20.78
CA TYR A 254 21.32 -6.66 -22.01
C TYR A 254 19.82 -6.62 -22.36
N SER A 255 18.98 -7.38 -21.66
CA SER A 255 17.53 -7.46 -21.93
C SER A 255 16.72 -7.02 -20.71
N GLY A 256 15.52 -6.48 -20.94
CA GLY A 256 14.61 -6.10 -19.86
C GLY A 256 15.07 -4.88 -19.05
N LEU A 257 15.96 -4.05 -19.60
CA LEU A 257 16.48 -2.83 -18.97
C LEU A 257 15.36 -1.86 -18.56
N LEU A 258 14.27 -1.84 -19.34
CA LEU A 258 13.10 -1.01 -19.07
C LEU A 258 12.28 -1.45 -17.83
N ARG A 259 12.57 -2.62 -17.24
CA ARG A 259 11.98 -3.08 -15.97
C ARG A 259 12.71 -2.59 -14.72
N TYR A 260 13.96 -2.14 -14.85
CA TYR A 260 14.76 -1.64 -13.72
C TYR A 260 14.13 -0.38 -13.10
N PRO A 261 14.04 -0.21 -11.78
CA PRO A 261 13.54 1.01 -11.14
C PRO A 261 14.52 2.19 -11.28
N ARG A 262 14.57 2.75 -12.49
CA ARG A 262 15.49 3.80 -12.94
C ARG A 262 15.21 5.15 -12.30
N ARG A 263 16.28 5.88 -11.98
CA ARG A 263 16.27 7.33 -11.76
C ARG A 263 16.63 8.05 -13.06
N LYS A 264 16.58 9.38 -13.02
CA LYS A 264 16.98 10.23 -14.14
C LYS A 264 18.39 9.87 -14.60
N TYR A 265 18.56 9.60 -15.89
CA TYR A 265 19.83 9.17 -16.51
C TYR A 265 20.40 7.82 -16.03
N SER A 266 19.66 7.01 -15.24
CA SER A 266 20.15 5.69 -14.83
C SER A 266 20.37 4.77 -16.04
N LEU A 267 19.42 4.75 -17.00
CA LEU A 267 19.57 3.92 -18.20
C LEU A 267 20.77 4.35 -19.03
N GLN A 268 20.93 5.65 -19.25
CA GLN A 268 22.09 6.19 -19.94
C GLN A 268 23.41 5.73 -19.30
N LYS A 269 23.53 5.79 -17.97
CA LYS A 269 24.74 5.30 -17.27
C LYS A 269 24.96 3.80 -17.47
N ILE A 270 23.91 2.99 -17.37
CA ILE A 270 24.00 1.53 -17.57
C ILE A 270 24.45 1.22 -19.00
N LEU A 271 23.84 1.86 -20.00
CA LEU A 271 24.21 1.70 -21.40
C LEU A 271 25.65 2.11 -21.65
N THR A 272 26.12 3.23 -21.07
CA THR A 272 27.53 3.63 -21.14
C THR A 272 28.46 2.55 -20.59
N ALA A 273 28.14 1.95 -19.44
CA ALA A 273 28.96 0.89 -18.87
C ALA A 273 29.01 -0.34 -19.78
N LEU A 274 27.87 -0.78 -20.31
CA LEU A 274 27.78 -1.94 -21.21
C LEU A 274 28.52 -1.69 -22.53
N LEU A 275 28.29 -0.54 -23.19
CA LEU A 275 28.96 -0.18 -24.43
C LEU A 275 30.47 -0.03 -24.27
N PHE A 276 30.91 0.44 -23.10
CA PHE A 276 32.33 0.63 -22.81
C PHE A 276 33.11 -0.69 -22.72
N ALA A 277 32.52 -1.74 -22.13
CA ALA A 277 33.19 -3.04 -21.98
C ALA A 277 32.92 -4.00 -23.14
N THR A 278 31.78 -3.87 -23.82
CA THR A 278 31.36 -4.78 -24.90
C THR A 278 30.66 -3.98 -26.01
N PRO A 279 31.42 -3.28 -26.87
CA PRO A 279 30.85 -2.42 -27.92
C PRO A 279 30.04 -3.20 -28.96
N ASP A 280 30.34 -4.49 -29.17
CA ASP A 280 29.70 -5.33 -30.19
C ASP A 280 28.32 -5.86 -29.76
N LYS A 281 27.94 -5.76 -28.48
CA LYS A 281 26.66 -6.24 -27.96
C LYS A 281 25.67 -5.10 -27.81
N GLN A 282 24.57 -5.14 -28.56
CA GLN A 282 23.48 -4.18 -28.43
C GLN A 282 22.55 -4.54 -27.27
N ALA A 283 22.20 -3.53 -26.47
CA ALA A 283 21.21 -3.64 -25.42
C ALA A 283 19.78 -3.45 -25.98
N ASP A 284 18.85 -4.27 -25.51
CA ASP A 284 17.44 -4.17 -25.83
C ASP A 284 16.75 -3.10 -24.97
N ILE A 285 16.23 -2.08 -25.65
CA ILE A 285 15.49 -0.92 -25.07
C ILE A 285 14.04 -0.95 -25.55
N SER A 286 13.46 -2.14 -25.70
CA SER A 286 12.05 -2.31 -26.06
C SER A 286 11.27 -3.01 -24.94
N PHE A 287 10.00 -2.64 -24.81
CA PHE A 287 9.06 -3.51 -24.12
C PHE A 287 8.61 -4.57 -25.14
N HIS A 288 9.28 -5.71 -25.19
CA HIS A 288 8.83 -6.80 -26.06
C HIS A 288 7.38 -7.17 -25.71
N PRO A 289 6.45 -7.20 -26.69
CA PRO A 289 5.12 -7.74 -26.45
C PRO A 289 5.33 -9.19 -26.02
N ALA A 290 4.80 -9.56 -24.85
CA ALA A 290 4.82 -10.93 -24.42
C ALA A 290 4.04 -11.76 -25.44
N THR A 291 4.75 -12.45 -26.35
CA THR A 291 4.15 -13.49 -27.17
C THR A 291 3.78 -14.61 -26.21
N SER A 292 2.48 -14.75 -25.96
CA SER A 292 1.96 -15.76 -25.04
C SER A 292 2.26 -17.15 -25.58
N GLN A 293 3.42 -17.71 -25.24
CA GLN A 293 3.66 -19.14 -25.37
C GLN A 293 2.96 -19.83 -24.19
N LEU A 294 1.63 -19.93 -24.27
CA LEU A 294 0.85 -20.75 -23.33
C LEU A 294 1.29 -22.20 -23.51
N SER A 295 1.94 -22.77 -22.49
CA SER A 295 2.26 -24.19 -22.47
C SER A 295 0.99 -25.05 -22.60
N SER A 296 1.15 -26.23 -23.21
CA SER A 296 0.07 -27.12 -23.63
C SER A 296 -0.85 -27.53 -22.47
N SER A 297 -1.99 -26.85 -22.34
CA SER A 297 -3.08 -27.20 -21.43
C SER A 297 -4.43 -27.07 -22.15
N PRO A 298 -5.52 -27.71 -21.68
CA PRO A 298 -6.86 -27.58 -22.27
C PRO A 298 -7.37 -26.12 -22.28
N THR A 299 -6.96 -25.32 -21.30
CA THR A 299 -7.20 -23.87 -21.23
C THR A 299 -6.53 -23.14 -22.41
N SER A 300 -5.38 -23.62 -22.88
CA SER A 300 -4.70 -23.11 -24.08
C SER A 300 -5.57 -23.31 -25.32
N ALA A 301 -6.36 -24.38 -25.44
CA ALA A 301 -7.24 -24.58 -26.60
C ALA A 301 -8.39 -23.57 -26.65
N VAL A 302 -9.00 -23.25 -25.51
CA VAL A 302 -10.06 -22.22 -25.41
C VAL A 302 -9.47 -20.83 -25.62
N ALA A 303 -8.36 -20.51 -24.94
CA ALA A 303 -7.63 -19.26 -25.12
C ALA A 303 -7.22 -19.08 -26.59
N MET A 304 -6.59 -20.08 -27.20
CA MET A 304 -6.23 -20.05 -28.63
C MET A 304 -7.46 -19.94 -29.54
N ARG A 305 -8.62 -20.51 -29.20
CA ARG A 305 -9.84 -20.33 -29.99
C ARG A 305 -10.33 -18.88 -29.95
N VAL A 306 -10.30 -18.26 -28.76
CA VAL A 306 -10.64 -16.85 -28.58
C VAL A 306 -9.61 -15.96 -29.25
N SER A 307 -8.31 -16.17 -29.03
CA SER A 307 -7.23 -15.45 -29.70
C SER A 307 -7.36 -15.57 -31.21
N ARG A 308 -7.52 -16.77 -31.78
CA ARG A 308 -7.72 -16.93 -33.23
C ARG A 308 -8.97 -16.22 -33.74
N ALA A 309 -10.03 -16.11 -32.94
CA ALA A 309 -11.22 -15.36 -33.32
C ALA A 309 -10.96 -13.84 -33.29
N LEU A 310 -10.20 -13.36 -32.30
CA LEU A 310 -9.78 -11.96 -32.18
C LEU A 310 -8.75 -11.58 -33.25
N ASP A 311 -7.74 -12.41 -33.50
CA ASP A 311 -6.71 -12.24 -34.53
C ASP A 311 -7.32 -12.20 -35.95
N ARG A 312 -8.46 -12.87 -36.14
CA ARG A 312 -9.23 -12.83 -37.40
C ARG A 312 -10.18 -11.64 -37.50
N ALA A 313 -10.49 -10.98 -36.37
CA ALA A 313 -11.34 -9.81 -36.37
C ALA A 313 -10.53 -8.62 -36.90
N VAL A 314 -10.85 -8.15 -38.10
CA VAL A 314 -10.24 -6.93 -38.64
C VAL A 314 -10.69 -5.75 -37.79
N LEU A 315 -9.78 -5.24 -36.97
CA LEU A 315 -10.02 -4.05 -36.17
C LEU A 315 -10.20 -2.84 -37.11
N SER A 316 -11.32 -2.13 -36.96
CA SER A 316 -11.57 -0.91 -37.72
C SER A 316 -10.43 0.09 -37.50
N PRO A 317 -9.90 0.75 -38.55
CA PRO A 317 -8.86 1.77 -38.39
C PRO A 317 -9.37 3.00 -37.64
N ASN A 318 -10.69 3.19 -37.53
CA ASN A 318 -11.29 4.29 -36.79
C ASN A 318 -11.19 4.06 -35.29
N ASN A 319 -10.73 5.07 -34.56
CA ASN A 319 -10.69 5.06 -33.11
C ASN A 319 -12.04 5.50 -32.54
N LEU A 320 -12.79 4.58 -31.92
CA LEU A 320 -14.09 4.87 -31.30
C LEU A 320 -13.99 5.82 -30.08
N PHE A 321 -12.79 6.03 -29.55
CA PHE A 321 -12.55 6.88 -28.38
C PHE A 321 -12.06 8.29 -28.75
N SER A 322 -11.85 8.60 -30.04
CA SER A 322 -11.37 9.91 -30.47
C SER A 322 -12.27 11.05 -30.00
N ASP A 323 -13.57 10.79 -29.93
CA ASP A 323 -14.59 11.82 -29.69
C ASP A 323 -14.92 12.00 -28.19
N VAL A 324 -14.33 11.17 -27.31
CA VAL A 324 -14.55 11.25 -25.86
C VAL A 324 -13.99 12.55 -25.30
N PHE A 325 -12.88 13.03 -25.86
CA PHE A 325 -12.32 14.34 -25.58
C PHE A 325 -12.21 15.14 -26.88
N GLN A 326 -12.47 16.45 -26.80
CA GLN A 326 -12.34 17.33 -27.96
C GLN A 326 -10.90 17.42 -28.50
N SER A 327 -9.91 17.22 -27.63
CA SER A 327 -8.49 17.24 -27.97
C SER A 327 -7.64 16.54 -26.91
N SER A 328 -6.39 16.20 -27.26
CA SER A 328 -5.38 15.75 -26.29
C SER A 328 -5.19 16.76 -25.14
N ALA A 329 -5.29 18.06 -25.41
CA ALA A 329 -5.19 19.10 -24.37
C ALA A 329 -6.34 19.03 -23.34
N ALA A 330 -7.57 18.77 -23.80
CA ALA A 330 -8.72 18.59 -22.91
C ALA A 330 -8.57 17.33 -22.03
N MET A 331 -8.05 16.24 -22.59
CA MET A 331 -7.71 15.05 -21.82
C MET A 331 -6.62 15.33 -20.77
N MET A 332 -5.63 16.15 -21.12
CA MET A 332 -4.59 16.58 -20.18
C MET A 332 -5.09 17.51 -19.07
N GLU A 333 -6.13 18.32 -19.31
CA GLU A 333 -6.79 19.11 -18.27
C GLU A 333 -7.48 18.19 -17.25
N ALA A 334 -8.22 17.19 -17.74
CA ALA A 334 -8.87 16.19 -16.88
C ALA A 334 -7.84 15.35 -16.09
N PHE A 335 -6.70 15.00 -16.71
CA PHE A 335 -5.56 14.37 -16.03
C PHE A 335 -5.02 15.24 -14.89
N ARG A 336 -4.86 16.56 -15.10
CA ARG A 336 -4.37 17.47 -14.06
C ARG A 336 -5.36 17.59 -12.91
N GLU A 337 -6.67 17.65 -13.19
CA GLU A 337 -7.71 17.66 -12.15
C GLU A 337 -7.65 16.36 -11.32
N GLN A 338 -7.58 15.19 -11.99
CA GLN A 338 -7.43 13.90 -11.31
C GLN A 338 -6.14 13.84 -10.46
N LEU A 339 -5.03 14.29 -11.01
CA LEU A 339 -3.73 14.29 -10.34
C LEU A 339 -3.77 15.14 -9.06
N GLN A 340 -4.46 16.28 -9.08
CA GLN A 340 -4.65 17.12 -7.90
C GLN A 340 -5.44 16.38 -6.82
N LEU A 341 -6.57 15.76 -7.18
CA LEU A 341 -7.39 14.99 -6.23
C LEU A 341 -6.57 13.89 -5.54
N GLU A 342 -5.79 13.13 -6.31
CA GLU A 342 -4.94 12.06 -5.76
C GLU A 342 -3.74 12.57 -4.96
N THR A 343 -3.21 13.76 -5.28
CA THR A 343 -2.12 14.38 -4.51
C THR A 343 -2.61 14.84 -3.14
N PHE A 344 -3.84 15.34 -3.04
CA PHE A 344 -4.48 15.68 -1.77
C PHE A 344 -4.90 14.43 -0.98
N GLY A 345 -5.24 13.35 -1.68
CA GLY A 345 -5.62 12.05 -1.12
C GLY A 345 -7.04 11.99 -0.54
N GLN A 346 -7.55 13.09 -0.01
CA GLN A 346 -8.92 13.22 0.49
C GLN A 346 -9.72 14.26 -0.29
N VAL A 347 -10.94 13.90 -0.66
CA VAL A 347 -11.84 14.72 -1.48
C VAL A 347 -13.10 15.05 -0.67
N PRO A 348 -13.29 16.32 -0.28
CA PRO A 348 -14.53 16.77 0.36
C PRO A 348 -15.64 16.94 -0.67
N ILE A 349 -16.78 16.28 -0.45
CA ILE A 349 -17.99 16.36 -1.29
C ILE A 349 -19.15 16.86 -0.43
N PRO A 350 -19.84 17.95 -0.83
CA PRO A 350 -21.04 18.41 -0.13
C PRO A 350 -22.14 17.34 -0.14
N PRO A 351 -22.82 17.09 1.00
CA PRO A 351 -23.93 16.13 1.02
C PRO A 351 -25.10 16.65 0.17
N ALA A 352 -25.59 15.83 -0.75
CA ALA A 352 -26.73 16.17 -1.62
C ALA A 352 -28.10 15.99 -0.93
N LEU A 353 -28.12 15.24 0.17
CA LEU A 353 -29.29 14.97 1.02
C LEU A 353 -29.11 15.53 2.44
N PRO A 354 -30.21 15.86 3.15
CA PRO A 354 -30.15 16.18 4.57
C PRO A 354 -29.68 14.99 5.42
N CYS A 355 -29.19 15.31 6.62
CA CYS A 355 -28.83 14.30 7.60
C CYS A 355 -30.07 13.51 8.05
N PHE A 356 -29.90 12.22 8.31
CA PHE A 356 -30.97 11.32 8.73
C PHE A 356 -31.78 11.88 9.92
N GLU A 357 -31.14 12.44 10.94
CA GLU A 357 -31.82 13.06 12.08
C GLU A 357 -32.75 14.24 11.71
N GLN A 358 -32.41 15.00 10.67
CA GLN A 358 -33.22 16.13 10.20
C GLN A 358 -34.46 15.68 9.44
N MET A 359 -34.41 14.49 8.85
CA MET A 359 -35.50 13.89 8.09
C MET A 359 -36.54 13.19 8.96
N LEU A 360 -36.27 13.00 10.26
CA LEU A 360 -37.18 12.32 11.17
C LEU A 360 -38.47 13.12 11.40
N PRO A 361 -39.64 12.45 11.52
CA PRO A 361 -40.93 13.12 11.75
C PRO A 361 -41.01 13.99 13.02
N GLU A 362 -40.12 13.78 13.99
CA GLU A 362 -40.06 14.57 15.23
C GLU A 362 -39.29 15.89 15.07
N ALA A 363 -38.36 15.97 14.11
CA ALA A 363 -37.52 17.15 13.88
C ALA A 363 -38.30 18.32 13.26
N SER A 364 -39.34 18.02 12.47
CA SER A 364 -40.25 19.00 11.86
C SER A 364 -41.13 19.76 12.86
N LYS A 365 -41.13 19.36 14.14
CA LYS A 365 -41.86 20.04 15.23
C LYS A 365 -41.04 21.13 15.94
N SER A 366 -39.77 21.33 15.56
CA SER A 366 -38.95 22.45 16.05
C SER A 366 -39.05 23.65 15.10
N PRO A 367 -39.02 24.91 15.60
CA PRO A 367 -39.42 26.08 14.81
C PRO A 367 -38.47 26.34 13.63
N PRO A 368 -38.95 27.00 12.56
CA PRO A 368 -38.23 27.13 11.31
C PRO A 368 -36.99 28.03 11.43
N SER A 369 -36.03 27.69 10.58
CA SER A 369 -34.87 28.48 10.15
C SER A 369 -35.14 29.99 10.05
N GLY A 370 -34.37 30.77 10.82
CA GLY A 370 -34.25 32.23 10.69
C GLY A 370 -32.79 32.68 10.77
N LYS A 371 -32.50 33.95 10.44
CA LYS A 371 -31.16 34.59 10.45
C LYS A 371 -30.36 34.39 11.75
N LEU A 372 -31.04 34.12 12.87
CA LEU A 372 -30.44 33.81 14.17
C LEU A 372 -29.72 32.45 14.18
N SER A 373 -30.26 31.45 13.46
CA SER A 373 -29.66 30.12 13.28
C SER A 373 -28.35 30.22 12.51
N ASP A 374 -28.32 30.98 11.41
CA ASP A 374 -27.12 31.13 10.58
C ASP A 374 -25.98 31.83 11.33
N ARG A 375 -26.30 32.87 12.12
CA ARG A 375 -25.32 33.56 12.95
C ARG A 375 -24.73 32.65 14.03
N LEU A 376 -25.57 31.82 14.65
CA LEU A 376 -25.12 30.83 15.63
C LEU A 376 -24.25 29.76 14.96
N THR A 377 -24.62 29.26 13.78
CA THR A 377 -23.81 28.31 13.00
C THR A 377 -22.45 28.91 12.63
N GLN A 378 -22.40 30.16 12.15
CA GLN A 378 -21.14 30.86 11.85
C GLN A 378 -20.26 31.03 13.09
N GLN A 379 -20.84 31.37 14.24
CA GLN A 379 -20.11 31.47 15.51
C GLN A 379 -19.59 30.10 15.98
N ARG A 380 -20.33 29.01 15.73
CA ARG A 380 -19.86 27.65 16.01
C ARG A 380 -18.71 27.25 15.10
N GLN A 381 -18.76 27.65 13.83
CA GLN A 381 -17.66 27.42 12.88
C GLN A 381 -16.39 28.19 13.26
N SER A 382 -16.50 29.43 13.76
CA SER A 382 -15.33 30.18 14.24
C SER A 382 -14.68 29.50 15.46
N LEU A 383 -15.49 29.00 16.40
CA LEU A 383 -14.99 28.24 17.55
C LEU A 383 -14.25 26.97 17.13
N LEU A 384 -14.77 26.22 16.14
CA LEU A 384 -14.06 25.05 15.60
C LEU A 384 -12.74 25.42 14.91
N LYS A 385 -12.66 26.58 14.24
CA LYS A 385 -11.42 27.09 13.65
C LYS A 385 -10.39 27.46 14.72
N GLU A 386 -10.81 28.15 15.77
CA GLU A 386 -9.95 28.48 16.91
C GLU A 386 -9.44 27.22 17.62
N GLN A 387 -10.32 26.23 17.84
CA GLN A 387 -9.96 24.94 18.39
C GLN A 387 -8.94 24.21 17.52
N ASN A 388 -9.13 24.21 16.20
CA ASN A 388 -8.16 23.64 15.25
C ASN A 388 -6.78 24.32 15.34
N ASN A 389 -6.74 25.65 15.48
CA ASN A 389 -5.47 26.37 15.67
C ASN A 389 -4.78 26.03 17.00
N SER A 390 -5.56 25.77 18.06
CA SER A 390 -5.04 25.30 19.35
C SER A 390 -4.48 23.88 19.22
N TRP A 391 -5.24 22.96 18.61
CA TRP A 391 -4.81 21.58 18.36
C TRP A 391 -3.51 21.51 17.54
N ARG A 392 -3.37 22.35 16.51
CA ARG A 392 -2.13 22.44 15.72
C ARG A 392 -0.92 22.76 16.58
N ARG A 393 -1.05 23.67 17.56
CA ARG A 393 0.04 24.03 18.49
C ARG A 393 0.36 22.88 19.44
N GLN A 394 -0.65 22.31 20.10
CA GLN A 394 -0.49 21.18 21.02
C GLN A 394 0.19 19.98 20.34
N LEU A 395 -0.33 19.59 19.17
CA LEU A 395 0.16 18.44 18.41
C LEU A 395 1.56 18.68 17.85
N THR A 396 1.90 19.89 17.41
CA THR A 396 3.26 20.19 16.92
C THR A 396 4.29 20.01 18.03
N ALA A 397 4.04 20.57 19.22
CA ALA A 397 4.95 20.44 20.35
C ALA A 397 5.10 18.98 20.81
N ALA A 398 3.98 18.25 20.91
CA ALA A 398 3.98 16.84 21.29
C ALA A 398 4.68 15.92 20.25
N PHE A 399 4.52 16.23 18.96
CA PHE A 399 5.18 15.51 17.88
C PHE A 399 6.71 15.71 17.95
N GLU A 400 7.17 16.94 18.16
CA GLU A 400 8.60 17.24 18.30
C GLU A 400 9.21 16.51 19.50
N GLY A 401 8.54 16.52 20.67
CA GLY A 401 8.97 15.77 21.84
C GLY A 401 9.04 14.26 21.59
N THR A 402 8.05 13.69 20.90
CA THR A 402 8.04 12.27 20.52
C THR A 402 9.17 11.94 19.55
N LEU A 403 9.44 12.80 18.57
CA LEU A 403 10.51 12.60 17.59
C LEU A 403 11.89 12.58 18.26
N GLN A 404 12.14 13.46 19.25
CA GLN A 404 13.39 13.45 20.01
C GLN A 404 13.56 12.18 20.86
N ARG A 405 12.50 11.73 21.54
CA ARG A 405 12.52 10.47 22.30
C ARG A 405 12.85 9.29 21.41
N LEU A 406 12.23 9.21 20.23
CA LEU A 406 12.45 8.14 19.26
C LEU A 406 13.86 8.20 18.66
N LYS A 407 14.42 9.40 18.44
CA LYS A 407 15.80 9.61 18.01
C LYS A 407 16.80 9.00 18.98
N ILE A 408 16.64 9.26 20.28
CA ILE A 408 17.54 8.71 21.31
C ILE A 408 17.52 7.17 21.26
N ALA A 409 16.34 6.56 21.23
CA ALA A 409 16.21 5.10 21.12
C ALA A 409 16.80 4.55 19.81
N HIS A 410 16.65 5.27 18.70
CA HIS A 410 17.24 4.90 17.39
C HIS A 410 18.77 4.92 17.42
N THR A 411 19.38 5.93 18.03
CA THR A 411 20.85 6.02 18.19
C THR A 411 21.43 4.90 19.06
N GLN A 412 20.62 4.30 19.92
CA GLN A 412 20.99 3.13 20.72
C GLN A 412 20.88 1.80 19.94
N GLY A 413 20.60 1.84 18.64
CA GLY A 413 20.53 0.65 17.79
C GLY A 413 19.17 -0.06 17.75
N ARG A 414 18.12 0.52 18.34
CA ARG A 414 16.76 -0.04 18.28
C ARG A 414 16.07 0.36 16.98
N VAL A 415 15.34 -0.57 16.38
CA VAL A 415 14.41 -0.27 15.28
C VAL A 415 13.20 0.45 15.87
N THR A 416 12.96 1.70 15.47
CA THR A 416 11.90 2.56 15.98
C THR A 416 11.12 3.20 14.83
N ALA A 417 10.01 3.87 15.15
CA ALA A 417 9.27 4.69 14.19
C ALA A 417 10.03 5.95 13.71
N TYR A 418 11.21 6.26 14.27
CA TYR A 418 11.93 7.52 14.02
C TYR A 418 12.19 7.80 12.53
N PRO A 419 12.78 6.88 11.74
CA PRO A 419 13.06 7.17 10.33
C PRO A 419 11.78 7.41 9.55
N PHE A 420 10.72 6.64 9.82
CA PHE A 420 9.43 6.78 9.17
C PHE A 420 8.79 8.14 9.44
N LEU A 421 8.81 8.61 10.70
CA LEU A 421 8.27 9.92 11.10
C LEU A 421 9.14 11.12 10.66
N LYS A 422 10.28 10.89 10.01
CA LYS A 422 11.18 11.93 9.50
C LYS A 422 11.08 12.12 7.98
N ILE A 423 10.34 11.27 7.26
CA ILE A 423 10.18 11.34 5.79
C ILE A 423 9.42 12.62 5.37
N LEU A 424 8.28 12.88 6.00
CA LEU A 424 7.43 14.04 5.71
C LEU A 424 7.76 15.26 6.59
N PRO A 425 7.36 16.47 6.16
CA PRO A 425 7.35 17.64 7.03
C PRO A 425 6.44 17.45 8.26
N LYS A 426 6.84 18.00 9.42
CA LYS A 426 6.07 17.93 10.68
C LYS A 426 4.60 18.35 10.54
N LYS A 427 4.35 19.38 9.71
CA LYS A 427 3.02 19.92 9.43
C LYS A 427 2.09 18.84 8.88
N SER A 428 2.59 17.98 7.97
CA SER A 428 1.81 16.92 7.35
C SER A 428 1.32 15.88 8.36
N TYR A 429 2.14 15.50 9.35
CA TYR A 429 1.70 14.59 10.42
C TYR A 429 0.63 15.21 11.32
N VAL A 430 0.78 16.49 11.65
CA VAL A 430 -0.21 17.23 12.44
C VAL A 430 -1.53 17.35 11.69
N ASP A 431 -1.49 17.66 10.39
CA ASP A 431 -2.66 17.69 9.51
C ASP A 431 -3.37 16.33 9.47
N MET A 432 -2.64 15.24 9.27
CA MET A 432 -3.22 13.88 9.26
C MET A 432 -3.83 13.48 10.60
N MET A 433 -3.22 13.88 11.73
CA MET A 433 -3.76 13.63 13.07
C MET A 433 -5.08 14.38 13.30
N ILE A 434 -5.18 15.63 12.87
CA ILE A 434 -6.43 16.43 12.95
C ILE A 434 -7.49 15.82 12.03
N GLN A 435 -7.12 15.49 10.79
CA GLN A 435 -8.02 14.83 9.84
C GLN A 435 -8.53 13.49 10.37
N ALA A 436 -7.73 12.73 11.11
CA ALA A 436 -8.18 11.48 11.73
C ALA A 436 -9.26 11.71 12.78
N VAL A 437 -9.13 12.75 13.60
CA VAL A 437 -10.17 13.18 14.56
C VAL A 437 -11.42 13.64 13.81
N ASP A 438 -11.26 14.50 12.80
CA ASP A 438 -12.38 14.98 11.98
C ASP A 438 -13.12 13.81 11.32
N THR A 439 -12.40 12.81 10.79
CA THR A 439 -13.02 11.64 10.16
C THR A 439 -13.87 10.85 11.17
N ILE A 440 -13.38 10.64 12.40
CA ILE A 440 -14.15 9.93 13.43
C ILE A 440 -15.40 10.71 13.84
N VAL A 441 -15.29 12.03 13.93
CA VAL A 441 -16.40 12.91 14.33
C VAL A 441 -17.49 12.93 13.26
N THR A 442 -17.10 12.95 11.99
CA THR A 442 -18.00 13.13 10.85
C THR A 442 -18.60 11.84 10.32
N ASN A 443 -17.86 10.74 10.35
CA ASN A 443 -18.34 9.44 9.89
C ASN A 443 -18.92 8.64 11.07
N SER A 444 -20.23 8.40 11.05
CA SER A 444 -20.93 7.65 12.11
C SER A 444 -20.47 6.21 12.27
N GLU A 445 -20.03 5.55 11.19
CA GLU A 445 -19.46 4.20 11.26
C GLU A 445 -18.15 4.20 12.05
N LEU A 446 -17.44 5.32 12.04
CA LEU A 446 -16.14 5.45 12.68
C LEU A 446 -16.21 5.86 14.16
N GLN A 447 -17.40 6.16 14.68
CA GLN A 447 -17.58 6.54 16.09
C GLN A 447 -17.39 5.36 17.07
N HIS A 448 -17.33 4.12 16.55
CA HIS A 448 -17.14 2.87 17.30
C HIS A 448 -16.00 2.02 16.74
N VAL A 449 -14.86 2.65 16.42
CA VAL A 449 -13.74 1.96 15.77
C VAL A 449 -12.88 1.22 16.79
N SER A 450 -12.51 -0.02 16.46
CA SER A 450 -11.56 -0.78 17.24
C SER A 450 -10.19 -0.09 17.27
N ARG A 451 -9.54 -0.10 18.43
CA ARG A 451 -8.21 0.50 18.63
C ARG A 451 -7.22 0.01 17.57
N SER A 452 -7.15 -1.29 17.32
CA SER A 452 -6.23 -1.86 16.32
C SER A 452 -6.46 -1.31 14.91
N LEU A 453 -7.72 -1.22 14.47
CA LEU A 453 -8.05 -0.69 13.15
C LEU A 453 -7.72 0.80 13.03
N PHE A 454 -7.97 1.59 14.07
CA PHE A 454 -7.64 3.01 14.08
C PHE A 454 -6.12 3.24 13.94
N LEU A 455 -5.32 2.50 14.72
CA LEU A 455 -3.86 2.59 14.62
C LEU A 455 -3.36 2.17 13.24
N GLN A 456 -3.90 1.09 12.69
CA GLN A 456 -3.53 0.63 11.37
C GLN A 456 -3.84 1.69 10.30
N ARG A 457 -5.06 2.27 10.32
CA ARG A 457 -5.46 3.32 9.38
C ARG A 457 -4.62 4.59 9.50
N LEU A 458 -4.19 4.97 10.70
CA LEU A 458 -3.24 6.07 10.88
C LEU A 458 -1.89 5.76 10.20
N GLY A 459 -1.39 4.53 10.36
CA GLY A 459 -0.16 4.08 9.69
C GLY A 459 -0.29 4.07 8.17
N GLU A 460 -1.41 3.56 7.63
CA GLU A 460 -1.71 3.53 6.20
C GLU A 460 -1.78 4.93 5.59
N ARG A 461 -2.42 5.89 6.28
CA ARG A 461 -2.46 7.30 5.85
C ARG A 461 -1.06 7.90 5.75
N VAL A 462 -0.21 7.64 6.75
CA VAL A 462 1.18 8.11 6.73
C VAL A 462 1.96 7.47 5.58
N GLU A 463 1.83 6.17 5.37
CA GLU A 463 2.49 5.45 4.27
C GLU A 463 2.08 6.02 2.91
N ALA A 464 0.77 6.22 2.69
CA ALA A 464 0.25 6.80 1.46
C ALA A 464 0.77 8.23 1.21
N ALA A 465 0.79 9.07 2.25
CA ALA A 465 1.35 10.42 2.16
C ALA A 465 2.86 10.40 1.87
N CYS A 466 3.62 9.48 2.49
CA CYS A 466 5.03 9.27 2.20
C CYS A 466 5.24 8.87 0.74
N LEU A 467 4.41 7.98 0.19
CA LEU A 467 4.49 7.53 -1.19
C LEU A 467 4.34 8.70 -2.17
N VAL A 468 3.29 9.52 -2.01
CA VAL A 468 3.03 10.69 -2.86
C VAL A 468 4.18 11.71 -2.76
N TRP A 469 4.61 12.04 -1.55
CA TRP A 469 5.73 12.95 -1.31
C TRP A 469 7.02 12.49 -1.99
N ARG A 470 7.31 11.19 -1.94
CA ARG A 470 8.48 10.61 -2.59
C ARG A 470 8.38 10.64 -4.11
N LYS A 471 7.21 10.33 -4.68
CA LYS A 471 6.98 10.40 -6.13
C LYS A 471 7.20 11.82 -6.66
N GLN A 472 6.71 12.83 -5.92
CA GLN A 472 6.96 14.24 -6.24
C GLN A 472 8.46 14.55 -6.23
N ASN A 473 9.15 14.24 -5.13
CA ASN A 473 10.58 14.57 -4.98
C ASN A 473 11.51 13.80 -5.92
N ALA A 474 11.08 12.62 -6.40
CA ALA A 474 11.82 11.82 -7.37
C ALA A 474 11.59 12.27 -8.82
N GLY A 475 10.69 13.24 -9.08
CA GLY A 475 10.30 13.67 -10.43
C GLY A 475 9.43 12.66 -11.18
N ILE A 476 8.84 11.68 -10.47
CA ILE A 476 7.96 10.66 -11.07
C ILE A 476 6.64 11.28 -11.53
N ILE A 477 6.14 12.27 -10.80
CA ILE A 477 4.88 12.96 -11.15
C ILE A 477 5.04 13.76 -12.45
N ASP A 478 6.17 14.45 -12.61
CA ASP A 478 6.49 15.17 -13.85
C ASP A 478 6.67 14.20 -15.03
N GLU A 479 7.31 13.06 -14.80
CA GLU A 479 7.49 12.04 -15.83
C GLU A 479 6.16 11.37 -16.20
N LEU A 480 5.30 11.09 -15.22
CA LEU A 480 3.95 10.59 -15.46
C LEU A 480 3.16 11.54 -16.35
N ALA A 481 3.26 12.86 -16.14
CA ALA A 481 2.59 13.85 -16.98
C ALA A 481 3.04 13.77 -18.45
N LYS A 482 4.34 13.61 -18.72
CA LYS A 482 4.87 13.46 -20.08
C LYS A 482 4.43 12.15 -20.74
N VAL A 483 4.48 11.05 -19.98
CA VAL A 483 4.02 9.74 -20.48
C VAL A 483 2.52 9.80 -20.79
N TYR A 484 1.73 10.45 -19.93
CA TYR A 484 0.30 10.61 -20.14
C TYR A 484 -0.02 11.55 -21.32
N GLU A 485 0.80 12.57 -21.58
CA GLU A 485 0.67 13.43 -22.77
C GLU A 485 0.83 12.64 -24.08
N ASN A 486 1.85 11.78 -24.14
CA ASN A 486 2.05 10.86 -25.26
C ASN A 486 0.86 9.88 -25.41
N TYR A 487 0.38 9.36 -24.29
CA TYR A 487 -0.79 8.47 -24.26
C TYR A 487 -2.06 9.18 -24.74
N ALA A 488 -2.31 10.42 -24.29
CA ALA A 488 -3.45 11.24 -24.68
C ALA A 488 -3.44 11.58 -26.17
N ALA A 489 -2.26 11.86 -26.74
CA ALA A 489 -2.11 12.08 -28.18
C ALA A 489 -2.51 10.83 -29.00
N MET A 490 -2.14 9.63 -28.54
CA MET A 490 -2.56 8.38 -29.18
C MET A 490 -4.05 8.07 -28.93
N PHE A 491 -4.56 8.36 -27.74
CA PHE A 491 -5.94 8.06 -27.33
C PHE A 491 -6.97 8.91 -28.08
N THR A 492 -6.64 10.17 -28.35
CA THR A 492 -7.55 11.13 -29.03
C THR A 492 -7.38 11.13 -30.55
N ASN A 493 -6.42 10.38 -31.10
CA ASN A 493 -6.22 10.30 -32.54
C ASN A 493 -7.42 9.63 -33.22
N SER A 494 -7.88 10.19 -34.35
CA SER A 494 -8.99 9.64 -35.15
C SER A 494 -8.68 8.25 -35.73
N THR A 495 -7.41 8.00 -36.04
CA THR A 495 -6.91 6.70 -36.50
C THR A 495 -6.29 5.91 -35.35
N ARG A 496 -6.63 4.63 -35.27
CA ARG A 496 -6.08 3.71 -34.28
C ARG A 496 -4.61 3.42 -34.63
N SER A 497 -3.69 3.85 -33.77
CA SER A 497 -2.24 3.61 -33.93
C SER A 497 -1.76 2.27 -33.38
N THR A 498 -2.52 1.65 -32.47
CA THR A 498 -2.21 0.40 -31.78
C THR A 498 -3.49 -0.36 -31.44
N GLU A 499 -3.41 -1.68 -31.27
CA GLU A 499 -4.58 -2.51 -31.03
C GLU A 499 -5.11 -2.40 -29.59
N HIS A 500 -4.24 -2.19 -28.60
CA HIS A 500 -4.58 -2.27 -27.18
C HIS A 500 -4.06 -1.07 -26.37
N PHE A 501 -4.84 -0.63 -25.37
CA PHE A 501 -4.45 0.45 -24.45
C PHE A 501 -3.14 0.15 -23.71
N ARG A 502 -2.88 -1.12 -23.39
CA ARG A 502 -1.62 -1.57 -22.79
C ARG A 502 -0.42 -1.24 -23.68
N GLU A 503 -0.54 -1.49 -24.98
CA GLU A 503 0.53 -1.21 -25.95
C GLU A 503 0.74 0.30 -26.12
N MET A 504 -0.33 1.08 -26.21
CA MET A 504 -0.25 2.56 -26.21
C MET A 504 0.57 3.07 -25.02
N TRP A 505 0.28 2.55 -23.83
CA TRP A 505 0.99 2.94 -22.61
C TRP A 505 2.46 2.51 -22.62
N LEU A 506 2.76 1.29 -23.02
CA LEU A 506 4.15 0.79 -23.14
C LEU A 506 4.97 1.62 -24.15
N ARG A 507 4.39 1.97 -25.30
CA ARG A 507 5.03 2.87 -26.27
C ARG A 507 5.26 4.27 -25.67
N SER A 508 4.29 4.78 -24.93
CA SER A 508 4.41 6.08 -24.23
C SER A 508 5.53 6.09 -23.20
N LEU A 509 5.70 5.00 -22.45
CA LEU A 509 6.79 4.80 -21.48
C LEU A 509 8.16 4.75 -22.18
N GLN A 510 8.25 4.15 -23.36
CA GLN A 510 9.50 3.97 -24.09
C GLN A 510 10.05 5.29 -24.64
N MET A 511 9.19 6.22 -25.08
CA MET A 511 9.60 7.49 -25.71
C MET A 511 10.61 8.31 -24.89
N ASN A 512 10.50 8.29 -23.56
CA ASN A 512 11.37 9.06 -22.66
C ASN A 512 12.31 8.18 -21.82
N ALA A 513 12.41 6.88 -22.11
CA ALA A 513 13.00 5.91 -21.19
C ALA A 513 14.51 6.09 -20.90
N GLU A 514 15.28 6.64 -21.84
CA GLU A 514 16.73 6.81 -21.69
C GLU A 514 17.13 7.85 -20.64
N SER A 515 16.39 8.95 -20.58
CA SER A 515 16.68 10.09 -19.70
C SER A 515 15.67 10.25 -18.56
N GLY A 516 14.47 9.69 -18.71
CA GLY A 516 13.37 9.76 -17.76
C GLY A 516 13.55 8.89 -16.52
N VAL A 517 12.60 9.04 -15.59
CA VAL A 517 12.50 8.24 -14.36
C VAL A 517 11.50 7.11 -14.60
N SER A 518 11.68 5.94 -13.96
CA SER A 518 10.65 4.89 -14.01
C SER A 518 9.39 5.33 -13.24
N LEU A 519 8.21 5.06 -13.80
CA LEU A 519 6.93 5.34 -13.11
C LEU A 519 6.62 4.35 -11.98
N ASP A 520 7.27 3.18 -12.00
CA ASP A 520 7.10 2.11 -11.02
C ASP A 520 8.34 2.00 -10.14
N PRO A 521 8.42 2.78 -9.05
CA PRO A 521 9.49 2.63 -8.10
C PRO A 521 9.27 1.34 -7.27
N GLU A 522 10.26 0.44 -7.30
CA GLU A 522 10.28 -0.73 -6.42
C GLU A 522 10.74 -0.31 -5.01
N TRP A 523 9.81 0.22 -4.22
CA TRP A 523 10.00 0.53 -2.82
C TRP A 523 9.31 -0.52 -1.94
N PRO A 524 9.92 -0.94 -0.81
CA PRO A 524 9.27 -1.87 0.11
C PRO A 524 7.99 -1.27 0.69
N GLN A 525 6.91 -2.05 0.71
CA GLN A 525 5.68 -1.68 1.38
C GLN A 525 5.83 -1.85 2.89
N TRP A 526 5.12 -1.03 3.67
CA TRP A 526 5.08 -1.18 5.12
C TRP A 526 4.11 -2.32 5.45
N ASN A 527 4.60 -3.37 6.09
CA ASN A 527 3.72 -4.42 6.57
C ASN A 527 2.84 -3.92 7.74
N THR A 528 1.84 -4.71 8.14
CA THR A 528 0.93 -4.35 9.24
C THR A 528 1.66 -4.01 10.54
N HIS A 529 2.78 -4.68 10.84
CA HIS A 529 3.56 -4.36 12.04
C HIS A 529 4.12 -2.94 12.03
N LEU A 530 4.71 -2.50 10.91
CA LEU A 530 5.24 -1.14 10.77
C LEU A 530 4.13 -0.08 10.74
N ARG A 531 3.00 -0.36 10.06
CA ARG A 531 1.83 0.54 10.07
C ARG A 531 1.30 0.74 11.48
N LEU A 532 1.16 -0.35 12.25
CA LEU A 532 0.76 -0.28 13.66
C LEU A 532 1.80 0.45 14.52
N LEU A 533 3.10 0.25 14.27
CA LEU A 533 4.16 0.94 15.00
C LEU A 533 4.09 2.46 14.81
N VAL A 534 3.94 2.92 13.56
CA VAL A 534 3.81 4.35 13.24
C VAL A 534 2.48 4.90 13.78
N GLY A 535 1.38 4.18 13.55
CA GLY A 535 0.06 4.55 14.05
C GLY A 535 -0.02 4.63 15.58
N GLN A 536 0.69 3.75 16.29
CA GLN A 536 0.78 3.75 17.76
C GLN A 536 1.45 5.01 18.29
N GLU A 537 2.48 5.53 17.61
CA GLU A 537 3.16 6.76 18.02
C GLU A 537 2.29 7.99 17.78
N LEU A 538 1.59 8.07 16.64
CA LEU A 538 0.64 9.16 16.38
C LEU A 538 -0.58 9.10 17.29
N TYR A 539 -1.13 7.90 17.52
CA TYR A 539 -2.23 7.71 18.45
C TYR A 539 -1.86 8.13 19.87
N ARG A 540 -0.65 7.81 20.33
CA ARG A 540 -0.16 8.21 21.65
C ARG A 540 -0.11 9.74 21.79
N ILE A 541 0.30 10.44 20.72
CA ILE A 541 0.26 11.90 20.69
C ILE A 541 -1.18 12.42 20.83
N LEU A 542 -2.12 11.87 20.05
CA LEU A 542 -3.53 12.23 20.12
C LEU A 542 -4.14 11.96 21.50
N TYR A 543 -3.88 10.78 22.06
CA TYR A 543 -4.47 10.33 23.32
C TYR A 543 -3.92 11.09 24.53
N ASP A 544 -2.60 11.30 24.61
CA ASP A 544 -1.96 11.90 25.78
C ASP A 544 -2.02 13.44 25.80
N HIS A 545 -2.11 14.10 24.62
CA HIS A 545 -1.91 15.54 24.52
C HIS A 545 -3.08 16.34 23.92
N LEU A 546 -4.02 15.71 23.21
CA LEU A 546 -5.07 16.45 22.53
C LEU A 546 -6.25 16.74 23.45
N THR A 547 -6.39 18.00 23.86
CA THR A 547 -7.49 18.47 24.72
C THR A 547 -8.36 19.51 24.03
N PHE A 548 -9.57 19.72 24.55
CA PHE A 548 -10.46 20.80 24.13
C PHE A 548 -11.21 21.39 25.35
N ASP A 549 -11.64 22.65 25.23
CA ASP A 549 -12.35 23.35 26.31
C ASP A 549 -13.84 22.94 26.33
N LEU A 550 -14.31 22.32 27.42
CA LEU A 550 -15.73 21.93 27.55
C LEU A 550 -16.69 23.12 27.54
N ASN A 551 -16.23 24.30 27.97
CA ASN A 551 -17.06 25.48 28.14
C ASN A 551 -17.09 26.38 26.89
N GLY A 552 -16.26 26.12 25.88
CA GLY A 552 -16.23 26.89 24.63
C GLY A 552 -17.58 26.95 23.91
N GLY A 553 -18.48 26.00 24.18
CA GLY A 553 -19.79 25.92 23.54
C GLY A 553 -20.97 26.57 24.27
N LYS A 554 -20.78 27.22 25.42
CA LYS A 554 -21.88 27.85 26.19
C LYS A 554 -21.89 29.35 25.90
N VAL A 555 -22.92 29.83 25.19
CA VAL A 555 -23.01 31.22 24.69
C VAL A 555 -23.54 32.20 25.76
N ASP A 556 -24.33 31.76 26.74
CA ASP A 556 -25.06 32.67 27.65
C ASP A 556 -24.76 32.47 29.14
N ARG A 557 -23.55 32.76 29.63
CA ARG A 557 -23.32 32.97 31.07
C ARG A 557 -22.30 34.08 31.34
N GLU A 558 -22.69 35.01 32.21
CA GLU A 558 -21.91 36.16 32.68
C GLU A 558 -20.46 35.83 33.08
N PRO A 559 -19.53 36.81 32.97
CA PRO A 559 -18.10 36.63 33.17
C PRO A 559 -17.73 36.59 34.65
N LYS A 560 -18.16 35.56 35.39
CA LYS A 560 -17.64 35.26 36.73
C LYS A 560 -16.79 33.99 36.65
N THR A 561 -15.47 34.19 36.70
CA THR A 561 -14.41 33.18 36.96
C THR A 561 -14.61 31.84 36.26
N LYS A 562 -14.40 31.80 34.94
CA LYS A 562 -14.34 30.54 34.19
C LYS A 562 -13.08 29.78 34.58
N LEU A 563 -13.24 28.68 35.35
CA LEU A 563 -12.21 27.64 35.39
C LEU A 563 -12.17 27.00 33.98
N HIS A 564 -11.06 27.13 33.26
CA HIS A 564 -10.86 26.37 32.02
C HIS A 564 -10.92 24.89 32.36
N GLN A 565 -11.95 24.21 31.86
CA GLN A 565 -12.11 22.77 32.07
C GLN A 565 -11.75 22.07 30.76
N GLU A 566 -10.47 21.73 30.65
CA GLU A 566 -9.97 20.93 29.54
C GLU A 566 -10.41 19.47 29.71
N ALA A 567 -10.83 18.85 28.61
CA ALA A 567 -11.11 17.43 28.53
C ALA A 567 -10.34 16.80 27.35
N PRO A 568 -9.93 15.53 27.46
CA PRO A 568 -9.34 14.81 26.34
C PRO A 568 -10.35 14.65 25.20
N VAL A 569 -9.88 14.75 23.97
CA VAL A 569 -10.71 14.58 22.77
C VAL A 569 -11.14 13.12 22.60
N LEU A 570 -10.22 12.19 22.82
CA LEU A 570 -10.40 10.75 22.64
C LEU A 570 -10.38 10.02 24.00
N PHE A 571 -11.17 8.95 24.12
CA PHE A 571 -11.11 8.03 25.24
C PHE A 571 -11.34 6.58 24.78
N GLU A 572 -10.78 5.62 25.50
CA GLU A 572 -10.95 4.19 25.21
C GLU A 572 -12.12 3.61 26.03
N VAL A 573 -12.97 2.83 25.37
CA VAL A 573 -14.09 2.10 26.01
C VAL A 573 -13.97 0.63 25.66
N MET A 574 -14.12 -0.25 26.64
CA MET A 574 -14.21 -1.68 26.39
C MET A 574 -15.59 -2.02 25.82
N SER A 575 -15.64 -2.77 24.72
CA SER A 575 -16.88 -3.25 24.11
C SER A 575 -17.72 -4.02 25.13
N GLU A 576 -19.03 -3.77 25.11
CA GLU A 576 -20.01 -4.41 26.00
C GLU A 576 -20.33 -5.85 25.59
N GLN A 577 -19.84 -6.33 24.43
CA GLN A 577 -20.16 -7.67 23.94
C GLN A 577 -19.36 -8.76 24.68
N PRO A 578 -20.02 -9.70 25.40
CA PRO A 578 -19.35 -10.66 26.29
C PRO A 578 -18.37 -11.63 25.61
N GLY A 579 -18.42 -11.76 24.27
CA GLY A 579 -17.56 -12.67 23.50
C GLY A 579 -16.37 -12.01 22.82
N ASP A 580 -16.24 -10.69 22.86
CA ASP A 580 -15.26 -9.94 22.08
C ASP A 580 -14.84 -8.65 22.80
N ALA A 581 -14.13 -8.82 23.92
CA ALA A 581 -13.58 -7.71 24.69
C ALA A 581 -12.54 -6.95 23.85
N ARG A 582 -12.99 -5.94 23.10
CA ARG A 582 -12.16 -5.05 22.28
C ARG A 582 -12.20 -3.65 22.85
N TYR A 583 -11.08 -2.94 22.76
CA TYR A 583 -11.05 -1.50 23.04
C TYR A 583 -11.55 -0.74 21.81
N GLU A 584 -12.58 0.07 22.00
CA GLU A 584 -13.10 1.04 21.04
C GLU A 584 -12.56 2.44 21.38
N ILE A 585 -12.22 3.21 20.35
CA ILE A 585 -11.89 4.62 20.50
C ILE A 585 -13.17 5.43 20.31
N ARG A 586 -13.45 6.32 21.26
CA ARG A 586 -14.61 7.21 21.21
C ARG A 586 -14.19 8.67 21.36
N VAL A 587 -14.96 9.55 20.74
CA VAL A 587 -14.81 11.00 20.84
C VAL A 587 -15.71 11.55 21.93
N HIS A 588 -15.22 12.56 22.66
CA HIS A 588 -15.99 13.21 23.71
C HIS A 588 -17.37 13.72 23.20
N PRO A 589 -18.50 13.36 23.85
CA PRO A 589 -19.85 13.70 23.36
C PRO A 589 -20.12 15.20 23.16
N THR A 590 -19.51 16.06 23.98
CA THR A 590 -19.59 17.51 23.80
C THR A 590 -18.99 17.99 22.48
N LEU A 591 -17.87 17.41 22.04
CA LEU A 591 -17.25 17.75 20.76
C LEU A 591 -18.12 17.30 19.59
N LEU A 592 -18.71 16.10 19.67
CA LEU A 592 -19.69 15.62 18.68
C LEU A 592 -20.87 16.59 18.55
N ARG A 593 -21.37 17.14 19.66
CA ARG A 593 -22.43 18.17 19.65
C ARG A 593 -21.97 19.48 19.01
N TRP A 594 -20.71 19.89 19.19
CA TRP A 594 -20.18 21.10 18.56
C TRP A 594 -20.17 20.99 17.04
N TYR A 595 -19.68 19.86 16.51
CA TYR A 595 -19.66 19.62 15.07
C TYR A 595 -21.08 19.57 14.49
N ARG A 596 -22.02 18.91 15.17
CA ARG A 596 -23.44 18.91 14.75
C ARG A 596 -24.04 20.32 14.74
N ALA A 597 -23.70 21.17 15.72
CA ALA A 597 -24.21 22.54 15.81
C ALA A 597 -23.56 23.52 14.82
N ALA A 598 -22.35 23.22 14.32
CA ALA A 598 -21.63 24.04 13.34
C ALA A 598 -22.08 23.83 11.88
N GLY A 599 -23.14 23.04 11.67
CA GLY A 599 -23.54 22.55 10.37
C GLY A 599 -22.79 21.27 10.00
N HIS A 600 -23.43 20.39 9.22
CA HIS A 600 -22.79 19.15 8.79
C HIS A 600 -21.60 19.48 7.87
N PRO A 601 -20.38 19.05 8.22
CA PRO A 601 -19.23 19.23 7.33
C PRO A 601 -19.40 18.39 6.06
N PRO A 602 -18.67 18.71 4.98
CA PRO A 602 -18.63 17.89 3.77
C PRO A 602 -18.29 16.43 4.08
N LEU A 603 -18.81 15.52 3.28
CA LEU A 603 -18.41 14.12 3.28
C LEU A 603 -16.99 14.02 2.75
N VAL A 604 -16.12 13.29 3.42
CA VAL A 604 -14.71 13.16 3.02
C VAL A 604 -14.46 11.74 2.54
N PHE A 605 -14.06 11.60 1.29
CA PHE A 605 -13.74 10.33 0.64
C PHE A 605 -12.23 10.24 0.36
N ASP A 606 -11.68 9.04 0.34
CA ASP A 606 -10.37 8.81 -0.25
C ASP A 606 -10.48 8.97 -1.79
N ALA A 607 -9.44 9.50 -2.43
CA ALA A 607 -9.44 9.67 -3.88
C ALA A 607 -9.64 8.34 -4.63
N THR A 608 -9.23 7.20 -4.03
CA THR A 608 -9.43 5.87 -4.61
C THR A 608 -10.84 5.29 -4.40
N GLU A 609 -11.70 5.97 -3.63
CA GLU A 609 -13.11 5.63 -3.45
C GLU A 609 -14.04 6.32 -4.47
N LEU A 610 -13.49 7.20 -5.31
CA LEU A 610 -14.22 7.99 -6.29
C LEU A 610 -13.88 7.61 -7.74
N PRO A 611 -14.80 7.79 -8.70
CA PRO A 611 -14.50 7.63 -10.12
C PRO A 611 -13.33 8.52 -10.58
N MET A 612 -12.61 8.12 -11.62
CA MET A 612 -11.52 8.93 -12.18
C MET A 612 -12.05 9.95 -13.18
N LEU A 613 -11.44 11.14 -13.21
CA LEU A 613 -11.78 12.19 -14.18
C LEU A 613 -11.05 12.05 -15.52
N CYS A 614 -10.09 11.15 -15.63
CA CYS A 614 -9.37 10.85 -16.86
C CYS A 614 -9.30 9.33 -17.08
N PRO A 615 -9.03 8.85 -18.31
CA PRO A 615 -8.77 7.44 -18.58
C PRO A 615 -7.73 6.85 -17.59
N PRO A 616 -8.01 5.69 -16.96
CA PRO A 616 -7.11 5.11 -15.97
C PRO A 616 -5.77 4.64 -16.58
N ILE A 617 -4.72 4.53 -15.76
CA ILE A 617 -3.46 3.89 -16.17
C ILE A 617 -3.75 2.42 -16.53
N PRO A 618 -3.40 1.95 -17.73
CA PRO A 618 -3.62 0.56 -18.12
C PRO A 618 -2.78 -0.44 -17.30
N TRP A 619 -3.35 -1.61 -17.01
CA TRP A 619 -2.63 -2.79 -16.55
C TRP A 619 -1.58 -3.19 -17.59
N ILE A 620 -0.29 -3.12 -17.20
CA ILE A 620 0.85 -3.65 -17.96
C ILE A 620 1.49 -4.86 -17.26
N ASP A 621 1.29 -4.98 -15.95
CA ASP A 621 1.79 -6.04 -15.10
C ASP A 621 0.81 -6.26 -13.92
N THR A 622 1.22 -6.97 -12.87
CA THR A 622 0.39 -7.25 -11.69
C THR A 622 0.55 -6.23 -10.55
N LYS A 623 1.42 -5.23 -10.70
CA LYS A 623 1.84 -4.33 -9.63
C LYS A 623 0.93 -3.11 -9.52
N ARG A 624 0.68 -2.42 -10.65
CA ARG A 624 0.00 -1.12 -10.63
C ARG A 624 -0.81 -0.86 -11.91
N ALA A 625 -2.01 -0.34 -11.71
CA ALA A 625 -2.85 0.27 -12.74
C ALA A 625 -3.97 1.09 -12.07
N GLY A 626 -4.85 1.67 -12.89
CA GLY A 626 -6.00 2.44 -12.40
C GLY A 626 -5.60 3.87 -12.08
N TYR A 627 -5.60 4.23 -10.80
CA TYR A 627 -5.31 5.58 -10.32
C TYR A 627 -3.86 6.03 -10.59
N LEU A 628 -3.66 7.34 -10.71
CA LEU A 628 -2.41 7.97 -11.16
C LEU A 628 -1.27 7.83 -10.15
N LEU A 629 -1.53 8.12 -8.88
CA LEU A 629 -0.58 8.16 -7.77
C LEU A 629 -0.95 7.19 -6.66
N ALA A 630 -2.21 7.18 -6.27
CA ALA A 630 -2.72 6.41 -5.15
C ALA A 630 -2.80 4.92 -5.50
N SER A 631 -2.90 4.10 -4.46
CA SER A 631 -3.17 2.66 -4.56
C SER A 631 -3.86 2.21 -3.28
N SER A 632 -4.89 1.40 -3.42
CA SER A 632 -5.61 0.79 -2.30
C SER A 632 -5.78 -0.71 -2.54
N ASP A 633 -6.32 -1.43 -1.55
CA ASP A 633 -6.59 -2.86 -1.71
C ASP A 633 -7.59 -3.16 -2.85
N ALA A 634 -8.44 -2.19 -3.20
CA ALA A 634 -9.37 -2.28 -4.32
C ALA A 634 -8.67 -2.15 -5.68
N THR A 635 -7.45 -1.62 -5.74
CA THR A 635 -6.70 -1.32 -6.98
C THR A 635 -5.56 -2.31 -7.21
N ARG A 636 -5.53 -3.42 -6.50
CA ARG A 636 -4.64 -4.56 -6.77
C ARG A 636 -5.16 -5.35 -7.96
N PHE A 637 -4.28 -6.03 -8.71
CA PHE A 637 -4.70 -6.89 -9.81
C PHE A 637 -5.73 -7.92 -9.35
N ILE A 638 -5.42 -8.61 -8.25
CA ILE A 638 -6.35 -9.41 -7.46
C ILE A 638 -6.65 -8.68 -6.14
N ARG A 639 -7.93 -8.36 -5.95
CA ARG A 639 -8.46 -7.67 -4.76
C ARG A 639 -8.30 -8.52 -3.52
N LYS A 640 -8.00 -7.84 -2.42
CA LYS A 640 -8.06 -8.42 -1.09
C LYS A 640 -9.46 -8.34 -0.53
N THR A 641 -9.93 -9.45 0.05
CA THR A 641 -11.25 -9.54 0.68
C THR A 641 -11.21 -9.35 2.21
N SER A 642 -10.03 -9.23 2.85
CA SER A 642 -9.93 -9.15 4.31
C SER A 642 -8.95 -8.09 4.81
N TYR A 643 -9.46 -7.18 5.65
CA TYR A 643 -8.73 -6.17 6.42
C TYR A 643 -8.27 -6.69 7.81
N PHE A 644 -8.03 -8.00 7.95
CA PHE A 644 -7.67 -8.58 9.26
C PHE A 644 -6.15 -8.48 9.51
N PRO A 645 -5.72 -7.82 10.61
CA PRO A 645 -4.31 -7.75 10.97
C PRO A 645 -3.74 -9.16 11.17
N GLY A 646 -2.74 -9.54 10.36
CA GLY A 646 -2.07 -10.84 10.45
C GLY A 646 -2.39 -11.85 9.34
N ALA A 647 -3.29 -11.53 8.40
CA ALA A 647 -3.52 -12.33 7.19
C ALA A 647 -2.53 -12.02 6.04
N ASP A 648 -1.65 -11.03 6.23
CA ASP A 648 -0.80 -10.41 5.20
C ASP A 648 0.07 -11.37 4.41
N THR A 649 0.64 -12.41 5.04
CA THR A 649 1.60 -13.28 4.35
C THR A 649 0.94 -14.20 3.33
N ALA A 650 -0.28 -14.67 3.61
CA ALA A 650 -1.05 -15.45 2.64
C ALA A 650 -1.77 -14.54 1.63
N ALA A 651 -2.27 -13.37 2.07
CA ALA A 651 -2.99 -12.41 1.23
C ALA A 651 -2.08 -11.52 0.34
N ASN A 652 -0.76 -11.58 0.49
CA ASN A 652 0.21 -10.96 -0.44
C ASN A 652 0.82 -12.00 -1.39
N ASP A 653 0.40 -13.25 -1.27
CA ASP A 653 0.93 -14.40 -2.01
C ASP A 653 -0.02 -14.92 -3.08
N ASP A 654 -1.05 -14.12 -3.41
CA ASP A 654 -2.20 -14.54 -4.22
C ASP A 654 -1.86 -14.96 -5.66
N LEU A 655 -0.63 -14.71 -6.14
CA LEU A 655 -0.24 -14.88 -7.55
C LEU A 655 0.93 -15.87 -7.66
N ASP A 656 0.63 -17.13 -7.96
CA ASP A 656 1.60 -18.18 -8.30
C ASP A 656 1.59 -18.48 -9.81
N PHE A 657 1.67 -17.42 -10.63
CA PHE A 657 1.74 -17.54 -12.08
C PHE A 657 2.69 -16.48 -12.68
N ASP A 658 3.18 -16.75 -13.89
CA ASP A 658 3.98 -15.80 -14.64
C ASP A 658 3.07 -14.73 -15.27
N ALA A 659 3.23 -13.47 -14.87
CA ALA A 659 2.48 -12.34 -15.42
C ALA A 659 2.64 -12.21 -16.95
N ASN A 660 3.77 -12.65 -17.52
CA ASN A 660 3.98 -12.64 -18.97
C ASN A 660 3.10 -13.65 -19.71
N SER A 661 2.46 -14.59 -19.00
CA SER A 661 1.56 -15.59 -19.58
C SER A 661 0.10 -15.12 -19.69
N VAL A 662 -0.27 -13.97 -19.11
CA VAL A 662 -1.65 -13.46 -19.07
C VAL A 662 -1.89 -12.07 -19.69
N PRO A 663 -1.19 -11.65 -20.77
CA PRO A 663 -1.35 -10.31 -21.34
C PRO A 663 -2.80 -9.99 -21.76
N MET A 664 -3.53 -10.98 -22.29
CA MET A 664 -4.93 -10.82 -22.69
C MET A 664 -5.87 -10.48 -21.53
N VAL A 665 -5.53 -10.92 -20.31
CA VAL A 665 -6.32 -10.58 -19.11
C VAL A 665 -6.15 -9.10 -18.78
N PHE A 666 -4.92 -8.59 -18.87
CA PHE A 666 -4.66 -7.15 -18.73
C PHE A 666 -5.40 -6.35 -19.81
N ASP A 667 -5.34 -6.78 -21.07
CA ASP A 667 -6.01 -6.10 -22.18
C ASP A 667 -7.54 -6.07 -22.00
N SER A 668 -8.13 -7.15 -21.49
CA SER A 668 -9.56 -7.23 -21.18
C SER A 668 -9.97 -6.26 -20.06
N LEU A 669 -9.19 -6.19 -18.98
CA LEU A 669 -9.43 -5.23 -17.89
C LEU A 669 -9.28 -3.79 -18.36
N ASN A 670 -8.29 -3.52 -19.21
CA ASN A 670 -8.05 -2.20 -19.76
C ASN A 670 -9.20 -1.75 -20.66
N ALA A 671 -9.75 -2.65 -21.47
CA ALA A 671 -10.92 -2.35 -22.29
C ALA A 671 -12.14 -1.93 -21.44
N LEU A 672 -12.40 -2.63 -20.34
CA LEU A 672 -13.46 -2.27 -19.39
C LEU A 672 -13.19 -0.93 -18.70
N ALA A 673 -11.96 -0.71 -18.27
CA ALA A 673 -11.55 0.51 -17.56
C ALA A 673 -11.53 1.76 -18.44
N SER A 674 -11.32 1.61 -19.75
CA SER A 674 -11.35 2.72 -20.73
C SER A 674 -12.76 3.20 -21.10
N CYS A 675 -13.81 2.48 -20.68
CA CYS A 675 -15.20 2.91 -20.90
C CYS A 675 -15.50 4.22 -20.15
N ALA A 676 -15.88 5.25 -20.90
CA ALA A 676 -16.26 6.55 -20.36
C ALA A 676 -17.74 6.60 -19.95
N TRP A 677 -18.03 7.19 -18.80
CA TRP A 677 -19.37 7.27 -18.20
C TRP A 677 -19.80 8.72 -17.98
N LYS A 678 -21.11 8.95 -17.98
CA LYS A 678 -21.75 10.21 -17.59
C LYS A 678 -22.99 9.91 -16.75
N VAL A 679 -23.32 10.82 -15.83
CA VAL A 679 -24.56 10.73 -15.06
C VAL A 679 -25.78 11.06 -15.93
N ASN A 680 -26.85 10.26 -15.80
CA ASN A 680 -28.17 10.62 -16.32
C ASN A 680 -28.77 11.72 -15.42
N VAL A 681 -28.61 12.98 -15.84
CA VAL A 681 -28.97 14.17 -15.06
C VAL A 681 -30.47 14.21 -14.71
N PRO A 682 -31.43 14.02 -15.65
CA PRO A 682 -32.85 13.94 -15.32
C PRO A 682 -33.21 12.90 -14.26
N LEU A 683 -32.61 11.70 -14.35
CA LEU A 683 -32.86 10.63 -13.40
C LEU A 683 -32.29 10.98 -12.01
N LEU A 684 -31.09 11.56 -11.97
CA LEU A 684 -30.48 12.04 -10.72
C LEU A 684 -31.38 13.08 -10.03
N ASP A 685 -31.97 14.01 -10.79
CA ASP A 685 -32.86 15.04 -10.22
C ASP A 685 -34.15 14.46 -9.65
N ALA A 686 -34.74 13.47 -10.35
CA ALA A 686 -35.90 12.74 -9.84
C ALA A 686 -35.56 12.00 -8.52
N MET A 687 -34.43 11.30 -8.48
CA MET A 687 -33.99 10.57 -7.29
C MET A 687 -33.70 11.50 -6.10
N LEU A 688 -33.00 12.60 -6.33
CA LEU A 688 -32.74 13.61 -5.30
C LEU A 688 -34.04 14.21 -4.75
N ARG A 689 -35.03 14.44 -5.63
CA ARG A 689 -36.34 14.93 -5.22
C ARG A 689 -37.06 13.92 -4.31
N VAL A 690 -37.20 12.67 -4.74
CA VAL A 690 -37.86 11.61 -3.95
C VAL A 690 -37.17 11.41 -2.60
N ALA A 691 -35.84 11.36 -2.59
CA ALA A 691 -35.08 11.25 -1.35
C ALA A 691 -35.35 12.43 -0.41
N ARG A 692 -35.25 13.68 -0.88
CA ARG A 692 -35.52 14.89 -0.09
C ARG A 692 -36.97 14.98 0.41
N GLU A 693 -37.90 14.37 -0.31
CA GLU A 693 -39.30 14.25 0.10
C GLU A 693 -39.54 13.13 1.12
N GLY A 694 -38.51 12.43 1.62
CA GLY A 694 -38.62 11.42 2.68
C GLY A 694 -38.42 9.98 2.23
N GLY A 695 -38.02 9.76 0.97
CA GLY A 695 -37.74 8.46 0.39
C GLY A 695 -38.98 7.67 -0.02
N ASP A 696 -38.76 6.62 -0.82
CA ASP A 696 -39.79 5.71 -1.30
C ASP A 696 -39.19 4.31 -1.48
N LYS A 697 -39.63 3.38 -0.63
CA LYS A 697 -39.12 2.01 -0.61
C LYS A 697 -39.41 1.24 -1.89
N ASP A 698 -40.50 1.57 -2.61
CA ASP A 698 -40.88 0.89 -3.85
C ASP A 698 -39.94 1.32 -4.99
N LEU A 699 -39.38 2.51 -4.87
CA LEU A 699 -38.28 3.01 -5.69
C LEU A 699 -36.91 2.69 -5.09
N SER A 700 -36.80 1.78 -4.12
CA SER A 700 -35.54 1.42 -3.43
C SER A 700 -34.77 2.61 -2.84
N ILE A 701 -35.46 3.71 -2.50
CA ILE A 701 -34.90 4.84 -1.76
C ILE A 701 -35.37 4.72 -0.30
N PRO A 702 -34.50 4.78 0.71
CA PRO A 702 -34.88 4.49 2.09
C PRO A 702 -35.99 5.42 2.61
N GLU A 703 -37.15 4.85 2.95
CA GLU A 703 -38.31 5.60 3.43
C GLU A 703 -38.16 5.94 4.92
N ILE A 704 -38.16 7.24 5.24
CA ILE A 704 -37.98 7.74 6.63
C ILE A 704 -39.33 8.06 7.28
N LYS A 705 -40.32 8.47 6.48
CA LYS A 705 -41.64 8.90 6.98
C LYS A 705 -42.41 7.79 7.68
N SER A 706 -42.17 6.53 7.31
CA SER A 706 -42.84 5.36 7.89
C SER A 706 -42.22 4.89 9.23
N LEU A 707 -41.12 5.51 9.68
CA LEU A 707 -40.47 5.13 10.94
C LEU A 707 -41.29 5.55 12.17
N VAL A 708 -41.55 4.57 13.03
CA VAL A 708 -42.18 4.80 14.34
C VAL A 708 -41.17 5.45 15.30
N PRO A 709 -41.55 6.48 16.08
CA PRO A 709 -40.72 7.06 17.13
C PRO A 709 -40.12 6.03 18.08
N ILE A 710 -38.84 6.17 18.40
CA ILE A 710 -38.17 5.29 19.37
C ILE A 710 -38.80 5.52 20.74
N PRO A 711 -39.43 4.49 21.36
CA PRO A 711 -40.08 4.67 22.64
C PRO A 711 -39.04 5.01 23.72
N ARG A 712 -39.38 5.92 24.64
CA ARG A 712 -38.53 6.23 25.80
C ARG A 712 -38.31 4.95 26.61
N ARG A 713 -37.08 4.69 27.06
CA ARG A 713 -36.77 3.59 28.00
C ARG A 713 -37.52 3.82 29.31
N LYS A 714 -38.74 3.30 29.41
CA LYS A 714 -39.50 3.19 30.66
C LYS A 714 -39.49 1.73 31.10
N PHE A 715 -38.40 1.31 31.73
CA PHE A 715 -38.37 0.05 32.47
C PHE A 715 -38.82 0.35 33.89
N ASP A 716 -40.09 0.70 34.06
CA ASP A 716 -40.63 0.95 35.38
C ASP A 716 -40.62 -0.35 36.20
N SER A 717 -40.25 -0.27 37.48
CA SER A 717 -40.30 -1.39 38.42
C SER A 717 -41.72 -1.83 38.73
N SER A 718 -42.72 -1.03 38.34
CA SER A 718 -44.16 -1.32 38.43
C SER A 718 -44.65 -2.34 37.38
N LEU A 719 -43.94 -2.53 36.27
CA LEU A 719 -44.34 -3.46 35.19
C LEU A 719 -44.03 -4.90 35.56
N SER A 720 -44.86 -5.86 35.13
CA SER A 720 -44.57 -7.29 35.30
C SER A 720 -43.31 -7.71 34.52
N ARG A 721 -42.68 -8.82 34.90
CA ARG A 721 -41.49 -9.34 34.19
C ARG A 721 -41.77 -9.56 32.71
N GLU A 722 -42.96 -10.06 32.36
CA GLU A 722 -43.37 -10.34 30.98
C GLU A 722 -43.58 -9.05 30.17
N GLU A 723 -44.22 -8.04 30.77
CA GLU A 723 -44.40 -6.73 30.14
C GLU A 723 -43.07 -6.03 29.90
N ARG A 724 -42.11 -6.13 30.84
CA ARG A 724 -40.76 -5.61 30.65
C ARG A 724 -40.04 -6.30 29.49
N ILE A 725 -40.16 -7.63 29.38
CA ILE A 725 -39.57 -8.39 28.26
C ILE A 725 -40.21 -7.98 26.93
N LYS A 726 -41.55 -7.84 26.89
CA LYS A 726 -42.28 -7.41 25.69
C LYS A 726 -41.90 -5.99 25.27
N ALA A 727 -41.86 -5.05 26.21
CA ALA A 727 -41.43 -3.67 25.98
C ALA A 727 -39.97 -3.60 25.51
N TYR A 728 -39.08 -4.41 26.11
CA TYR A 728 -37.69 -4.51 25.68
C TYR A 728 -37.56 -5.05 24.25
N LYS A 729 -38.29 -6.12 23.91
CA LYS A 729 -38.32 -6.67 22.55
C LYS A 729 -38.83 -5.64 21.54
N GLN A 730 -39.91 -4.92 21.87
CA GLN A 730 -40.45 -3.85 21.01
C GLN A 730 -39.45 -2.71 20.83
N PHE A 731 -38.85 -2.21 21.92
CA PHE A 731 -37.81 -1.18 21.86
C PHE A 731 -36.64 -1.63 20.98
N ARG A 732 -36.15 -2.87 21.13
CA ARG A 732 -35.07 -3.43 20.31
C ARG A 732 -35.48 -3.53 18.84
N SER A 733 -36.72 -3.92 18.54
CA SER A 733 -37.23 -4.02 17.18
C SER A 733 -37.32 -2.65 16.49
N VAL A 734 -37.90 -1.65 17.17
CA VAL A 734 -37.99 -0.28 16.64
C VAL A 734 -36.61 0.34 16.45
N ARG A 735 -35.72 0.15 17.44
CA ARG A 735 -34.33 0.60 17.35
C ARG A 735 -33.60 -0.04 16.16
N LYS A 736 -33.78 -1.35 15.96
CA LYS A 736 -33.18 -2.08 14.83
C LYS A 736 -33.64 -1.50 13.48
N ALA A 737 -34.94 -1.30 13.28
CA ALA A 737 -35.47 -0.73 12.04
C ALA A 737 -34.91 0.68 11.77
N HIS A 738 -34.78 1.49 12.82
CA HIS A 738 -34.22 2.84 12.73
C HIS A 738 -32.71 2.82 12.38
N ASP A 739 -31.95 1.90 12.97
CA ASP A 739 -30.52 1.72 12.71
C ASP A 739 -30.27 1.14 11.30
N GLU A 740 -31.11 0.23 10.82
CA GLU A 740 -31.09 -0.31 9.45
C GLU A 740 -31.41 0.79 8.42
N THR A 741 -32.49 1.54 8.62
CA THR A 741 -32.88 2.63 7.71
C THR A 741 -31.84 3.74 7.68
N ARG A 742 -31.24 4.07 8.84
CA ARG A 742 -30.12 5.01 8.91
C ARG A 742 -28.92 4.55 8.09
N SER A 743 -28.57 3.27 8.16
CA SER A 743 -27.47 2.70 7.38
C SER A 743 -27.75 2.80 5.88
N LEU A 744 -28.95 2.44 5.44
CA LEU A 744 -29.37 2.58 4.04
C LEU A 744 -29.34 4.05 3.58
N TRP A 745 -29.84 4.97 4.42
CA TRP A 745 -29.80 6.41 4.11
C TRP A 745 -28.38 6.94 3.98
N ALA A 746 -27.45 6.48 4.82
CA ALA A 746 -26.03 6.87 4.72
C ALA A 746 -25.41 6.39 3.40
N THR A 747 -25.67 5.14 2.99
CA THR A 747 -25.25 4.61 1.68
C THR A 747 -25.80 5.45 0.54
N GLU A 748 -27.09 5.78 0.59
CA GLU A 748 -27.75 6.57 -0.45
C GLU A 748 -27.25 8.02 -0.48
N MET A 749 -26.99 8.62 0.69
CA MET A 749 -26.37 9.93 0.80
C MET A 749 -24.99 9.94 0.14
N TYR A 750 -24.15 8.92 0.34
CA TYR A 750 -22.84 8.85 -0.32
C TYR A 750 -23.00 8.74 -1.83
N ARG A 751 -23.82 7.79 -2.30
CA ARG A 751 -24.03 7.53 -3.73
C ARG A 751 -24.56 8.75 -4.48
N LEU A 752 -25.61 9.39 -3.97
CA LEU A 752 -26.21 10.58 -4.60
C LEU A 752 -25.32 11.82 -4.51
N SER A 753 -24.56 11.97 -3.43
CA SER A 753 -23.62 13.10 -3.31
C SER A 753 -22.48 12.97 -4.31
N ILE A 754 -21.94 11.76 -4.49
CA ILE A 754 -20.94 11.49 -5.52
C ILE A 754 -21.56 11.67 -6.91
N ALA A 755 -22.72 11.09 -7.21
CA ALA A 755 -23.39 11.28 -8.50
C ALA A 755 -23.61 12.77 -8.82
N ASN A 756 -24.03 13.57 -7.83
CA ASN A 756 -24.21 15.00 -8.00
C ASN A 756 -22.90 15.77 -8.20
N GLN A 757 -21.79 15.34 -7.59
CA GLN A 757 -20.46 15.90 -7.83
C GLN A 757 -19.96 15.66 -9.26
N TYR A 758 -20.37 14.54 -9.88
CA TYR A 758 -19.99 14.14 -11.23
C TYR A 758 -21.06 14.44 -12.30
N ARG A 759 -22.13 15.19 -11.94
CA ARG A 759 -23.31 15.46 -12.78
C ARG A 759 -22.98 15.87 -14.22
N ASP A 760 -22.06 16.82 -14.37
CA ASP A 760 -21.70 17.42 -15.66
C ASP A 760 -20.32 16.97 -16.16
N LYS A 761 -19.79 15.88 -15.58
CA LYS A 761 -18.46 15.36 -15.88
C LYS A 761 -18.54 14.04 -16.63
N VAL A 762 -17.54 13.78 -17.46
CA VAL A 762 -17.22 12.44 -17.96
C VAL A 762 -16.23 11.81 -16.98
N PHE A 763 -16.43 10.54 -16.64
CA PHE A 763 -15.60 9.84 -15.67
C PHE A 763 -15.40 8.36 -16.03
N TRP A 764 -14.42 7.73 -15.38
CA TRP A 764 -14.00 6.35 -15.63
C TRP A 764 -13.98 5.54 -14.34
N PHE A 765 -14.23 4.24 -14.50
CA PHE A 765 -14.08 3.27 -13.42
C PHE A 765 -12.82 2.44 -13.65
N PRO A 766 -11.76 2.61 -12.85
CA PRO A 766 -10.71 1.61 -12.80
C PRO A 766 -11.31 0.27 -12.34
N HIS A 767 -10.80 -0.83 -12.88
CA HIS A 767 -11.28 -2.19 -12.60
C HIS A 767 -10.17 -3.09 -12.09
N SER A 768 -10.56 -4.08 -11.31
CA SER A 768 -9.70 -5.19 -10.88
C SER A 768 -10.52 -6.46 -10.67
N MET A 769 -9.88 -7.56 -10.23
CA MET A 769 -10.54 -8.87 -10.15
C MET A 769 -10.55 -9.47 -8.75
N ASP A 770 -11.50 -10.37 -8.47
CA ASP A 770 -11.38 -11.31 -7.35
C ASP A 770 -10.47 -12.50 -7.70
N PHE A 771 -10.16 -13.35 -6.72
CA PHE A 771 -9.32 -14.54 -6.91
C PHE A 771 -9.90 -15.57 -7.91
N ARG A 772 -11.17 -15.44 -8.30
CA ARG A 772 -11.83 -16.30 -9.29
C ARG A 772 -11.81 -15.69 -10.70
N GLY A 773 -11.28 -14.48 -10.85
CA GLY A 773 -11.24 -13.73 -12.12
C GLY A 773 -12.49 -12.89 -12.41
N ARG A 774 -13.41 -12.71 -11.44
CA ARG A 774 -14.57 -11.82 -11.64
C ARG A 774 -14.13 -10.37 -11.52
N VAL A 775 -14.56 -9.54 -12.46
CA VAL A 775 -14.16 -8.13 -12.57
C VAL A 775 -15.11 -7.23 -11.80
N TYR A 776 -14.56 -6.23 -11.10
CA TYR A 776 -15.32 -5.26 -10.32
C TYR A 776 -14.76 -3.83 -10.52
N PRO A 777 -15.59 -2.77 -10.50
CA PRO A 777 -15.14 -1.38 -10.37
C PRO A 777 -14.43 -1.13 -9.04
N CYS A 778 -13.35 -0.35 -9.02
CA CYS A 778 -12.60 -0.05 -7.79
C CYS A 778 -13.32 0.91 -6.84
N PRO A 779 -13.95 2.03 -7.31
CA PRO A 779 -14.77 2.87 -6.45
C PRO A 779 -15.93 2.06 -5.83
N PRO A 780 -16.11 2.06 -4.50
CA PRO A 780 -17.12 1.22 -3.85
C PRO A 780 -18.50 1.88 -3.71
N HIS A 781 -18.58 3.21 -3.75
CA HIS A 781 -19.82 3.93 -3.37
C HIS A 781 -20.72 4.27 -4.56
N PHE A 782 -20.15 4.57 -5.72
CA PHE A 782 -20.90 4.96 -6.92
C PHE A 782 -20.29 4.24 -8.12
N HIS A 783 -21.01 3.27 -8.68
CA HIS A 783 -20.57 2.45 -9.82
C HIS A 783 -21.74 1.72 -10.50
N HIS A 784 -21.55 1.22 -11.72
CA HIS A 784 -22.59 0.57 -12.52
C HIS A 784 -23.05 -0.80 -12.00
N MET A 785 -22.25 -1.47 -11.15
CA MET A 785 -22.61 -2.75 -10.51
C MET A 785 -23.48 -2.60 -9.24
N GLY A 786 -23.90 -1.37 -8.89
CA GLY A 786 -24.66 -1.10 -7.66
C GLY A 786 -26.12 -1.56 -7.75
N GLU A 787 -26.89 -1.40 -6.68
CA GLU A 787 -28.32 -1.73 -6.71
C GLU A 787 -29.04 -0.97 -7.84
N PHE A 788 -29.80 -1.74 -8.63
CA PHE A 788 -30.59 -1.23 -9.74
C PHE A 788 -31.71 -0.35 -9.20
N LEU A 789 -31.65 0.94 -9.49
CA LEU A 789 -32.87 1.74 -9.54
C LEU A 789 -33.45 1.56 -10.94
N ILE A 790 -34.62 0.94 -10.99
CA ILE A 790 -35.32 0.53 -12.22
C ILE A 790 -35.42 1.74 -13.18
N PRO A 791 -35.06 1.57 -14.47
CA PRO A 791 -35.19 2.61 -15.48
C PRO A 791 -36.64 3.02 -15.77
#